data_AF-A0AAV1L835-F1
#
_entry.id   AF-A0AAV1L835-F1
#
_cell.length_a   1.000
_cell.length_b   1.000
_cell.length_c   1.000
_cell.angle_alpha   90.00
_cell.angle_beta   90.00
_cell.angle_gamma   90.00
#
_symmetry.space_group_name_H-M   'P 1'
#
loop_
_entity.id
_entity.type
_entity.pdbx_description
1 polymer ?
#
loop_
_entity_poly.entity_id
_entity_poly.type
_entity_poly.pdbx_seq_one_letter_code
_entity_poly.pdbx_strand_id
1 'polypeptide(L)'
;MGKFSTYRYLELKDGTSTPHISARTISLKQPRRLKKVFILLIILALCATYFMGLFAGQTQWFDGLAKSLGYESVYHHAVIIDAGSSGTRVLAYKFRVPFTVFGPPSLDLVEEFFEQSKPGLSSYVDDPEKGADTVVQLIKKAEFLTPLEKRKSTPLIVRATAGLRLLPKDKAQQLLVHVSKAISTMGYDIGPNAVEIMDGADEGIFIWYTTNLLHNLLGGETMAALDLGGGSTQITYQLSDSEVTQYPESDRHVVAAGVNVTLYTHSYLNLGLLAARYGIFRLEAGDNATNEFTSVCVDPIVQREPWTYANKEYFISGAARPAGMKREAAYARCHELVRRYTLRALDWEPREPPRGAVAAMSYFYDVAADAGIIGQCCCNCNLTSIDLERYTLRALDWEPREPPRGAVAAMSYFYDVAADAGIIGQCCCNCNLTSIDLERYTLRALDWEPREPPRGAVAAMSYFYDVAADAGIIGQCCCNCNLTSIDLERYTLRALDWEPREPPRGAVAAMSYFYDVAADAGIIGQCCCNCNLTSIDLERYTLRALDWEPREPPRGAVAAMSYFYDVAADAGIIGQCCCNCNLTSIDLERYTLRALDWEPREPPRGAVAAMSYFYDVAADAGIIGQCCCNCNLTSIDLERYTLRALDWEPREPPRGAVAAMSYFYDVAADAGIIGQCCCNCNLTSIDLERYTLRALDWEPREPPRGAVAALSYFYDVAADAGIIGQCCCNCNLTSIDLERYTLRALDWEPREPPRGAVAAMSYFYDVAADAGIIGQCCCNCNLTSIDLERYTLRALDWEPREPPRGAVAAMSYFYDVAADAGIIGQCCCNCNLTSIDLERYTLRALDWEPREPPRGAVAAMSYFYDVAADAGIIGQCCCNCNLTSIDLERYTLRALDWEPREPPRGAVAAMSYFYDVAADAGIIGQCCCNCNLTSIDLERYTLRALDWEPREPPRGAVAAMSYFYDVAADAGIIGQCCCNCNLTSIDLERYTLRALDWEPREPPRGAVAALSYFYDVAADAGIIGQCCCNCNLTSIDLER
;
A
#
# COMPACT_ATOMS: atom_id res chain seq x y z
N MET A 1 -16.25 23.41 25.69
CA MET A 1 -17.54 23.55 26.41
C MET A 1 -18.11 22.14 26.55
N GLY A 2 -18.31 21.58 27.74
CA GLY A 2 -19.05 22.15 28.85
C GLY A 2 -20.47 21.59 28.81
N LYS A 3 -20.69 20.49 29.55
CA LYS A 3 -21.99 19.85 29.82
C LYS A 3 -23.00 20.86 30.41
N PHE A 4 -24.29 20.69 30.07
CA PHE A 4 -25.49 20.76 30.94
C PHE A 4 -26.66 20.14 30.13
N SER A 5 -27.47 19.18 30.59
CA SER A 5 -28.56 19.24 31.58
C SER A 5 -29.13 17.81 31.77
N THR A 6 -29.20 17.21 32.97
CA THR A 6 -30.33 17.15 33.95
C THR A 6 -31.74 16.82 33.43
N TYR A 7 -32.40 15.77 34.00
CA TYR A 7 -33.76 15.62 34.63
C TYR A 7 -33.91 14.13 35.12
N ARG A 8 -34.07 13.76 36.42
CA ARG A 8 -35.22 13.71 37.37
C ARG A 8 -36.49 12.98 36.84
N TYR A 9 -37.29 12.13 37.51
CA TYR A 9 -37.39 11.41 38.82
C TYR A 9 -38.62 10.45 38.71
N LEU A 10 -38.74 9.41 39.56
CA LEU A 10 -40.01 8.93 40.15
C LEU A 10 -39.74 8.02 41.37
N GLU A 11 -40.46 8.28 42.49
CA GLU A 11 -40.36 7.63 43.80
C GLU A 11 -41.35 6.45 43.99
N LEU A 12 -41.11 5.56 44.97
CA LEU A 12 -41.99 5.34 46.14
C LEU A 12 -41.46 4.24 47.13
N LYS A 13 -41.32 4.66 48.41
CA LYS A 13 -41.58 4.05 49.76
C LYS A 13 -41.90 2.55 49.93
N ASP A 14 -41.80 1.87 51.08
CA ASP A 14 -41.34 2.01 52.48
C ASP A 14 -41.40 0.52 53.00
N GLY A 15 -40.51 0.00 53.86
CA GLY A 15 -40.71 0.01 55.31
C GLY A 15 -40.84 -1.39 55.97
N THR A 16 -39.98 -1.64 56.97
CA THR A 16 -40.18 -2.37 58.24
C THR A 16 -39.99 -3.90 58.41
N SER A 17 -39.16 -4.18 59.44
CA SER A 17 -39.28 -5.19 60.53
C SER A 17 -38.65 -6.58 60.39
N THR A 18 -37.71 -6.85 61.29
CA THR A 18 -37.29 -8.19 61.79
C THR A 18 -38.27 -8.69 62.86
N PRO A 19 -38.42 -10.02 63.03
CA PRO A 19 -37.96 -10.63 64.28
C PRO A 19 -37.41 -12.08 64.16
N HIS A 20 -36.72 -12.48 65.23
CA HIS A 20 -36.10 -13.78 65.54
C HIS A 20 -37.03 -15.02 65.45
N ILE A 21 -36.47 -16.21 65.12
CA ILE A 21 -36.78 -17.51 65.75
C ILE A 21 -35.55 -18.45 65.65
N SER A 22 -35.34 -19.19 66.74
CA SER A 22 -34.23 -20.07 67.09
C SER A 22 -34.53 -21.55 66.79
N ALA A 23 -33.45 -22.27 66.48
CA ALA A 23 -33.13 -23.69 66.72
C ALA A 23 -34.01 -24.81 66.13
N ARG A 24 -33.37 -25.62 65.26
CA ARG A 24 -33.32 -27.08 65.46
C ARG A 24 -31.98 -27.66 65.06
N THR A 25 -31.39 -28.33 66.03
CA THR A 25 -30.11 -29.04 66.07
C THR A 25 -30.14 -30.23 65.13
N ILE A 26 -29.18 -30.32 64.21
CA ILE A 26 -28.79 -31.58 63.56
C ILE A 26 -27.31 -31.80 63.85
N SER A 27 -27.05 -32.85 64.64
CA SER A 27 -25.73 -33.43 64.84
C SER A 27 -25.29 -34.09 63.54
N LEU A 28 -24.29 -33.51 62.87
CA LEU A 28 -23.57 -34.14 61.79
C LEU A 28 -22.16 -34.51 62.28
N LYS A 29 -21.91 -35.83 62.30
CA LYS A 29 -20.62 -36.45 62.58
C LYS A 29 -19.49 -35.71 61.85
N GLN A 30 -18.56 -35.15 62.62
CA GLN A 30 -17.33 -34.54 62.12
C GLN A 30 -16.52 -35.57 61.29
N PRO A 31 -16.30 -35.33 59.99
CA PRO A 31 -15.38 -36.13 59.22
C PRO A 31 -13.97 -35.63 59.49
N ARG A 32 -13.16 -36.44 60.18
CA ARG A 32 -11.70 -36.22 60.36
C ARG A 32 -10.93 -36.03 59.03
N ARG A 33 -11.57 -36.31 57.88
CA ARG A 33 -11.04 -36.03 56.54
C ARG A 33 -11.10 -34.56 56.15
N LEU A 34 -12.07 -33.77 56.62
CA LEU A 34 -12.19 -32.36 56.20
C LEU A 34 -11.10 -31.48 56.81
N LYS A 35 -10.68 -31.70 58.07
CA LYS A 35 -9.57 -30.94 58.68
C LYS A 35 -8.23 -31.20 57.98
N LYS A 36 -7.97 -32.43 57.52
CA LYS A 36 -6.75 -32.76 56.79
C LYS A 36 -6.76 -32.17 55.39
N VAL A 37 -7.90 -32.21 54.70
CA VAL A 37 -8.06 -31.55 53.39
C VAL A 37 -7.96 -30.04 53.52
N PHE A 38 -8.52 -29.44 54.56
CA PHE A 38 -8.44 -27.99 54.80
C PHE A 38 -7.02 -27.53 55.15
N ILE A 39 -6.29 -28.30 55.97
CA ILE A 39 -4.87 -28.03 56.26
C ILE A 39 -4.01 -28.25 55.01
N LEU A 40 -4.29 -29.28 54.20
CA LEU A 40 -3.58 -29.53 52.94
C LEU A 40 -3.85 -28.42 51.91
N LEU A 41 -5.08 -27.92 51.84
CA LEU A 41 -5.45 -26.80 50.96
C LEU A 41 -4.81 -25.48 51.42
N ILE A 42 -4.67 -25.25 52.73
CA ILE A 42 -3.93 -24.09 53.25
C ILE A 42 -2.44 -24.21 52.95
N ILE A 43 -1.85 -25.41 53.09
CA ILE A 43 -0.44 -25.64 52.76
C ILE A 43 -0.23 -25.53 51.23
N LEU A 44 -1.12 -26.08 50.41
CA LEU A 44 -1.07 -25.93 48.95
C LEU A 44 -1.26 -24.48 48.51
N ALA A 45 -2.15 -23.74 49.17
CA ALA A 45 -2.32 -22.31 48.91
C ALA A 45 -1.08 -21.52 49.30
N LEU A 46 -0.45 -21.82 50.44
CA LEU A 46 0.79 -21.18 50.88
C LEU A 46 1.99 -21.57 49.99
N CYS A 47 2.05 -22.81 49.51
CA CYS A 47 3.06 -23.25 48.55
C CYS A 47 2.83 -22.65 47.16
N ALA A 48 1.58 -22.53 46.72
CA ALA A 48 1.22 -21.91 45.45
C ALA A 48 1.46 -20.39 45.48
N THR A 49 1.20 -19.71 46.60
CA THR A 49 1.55 -18.29 46.76
C THR A 49 3.06 -18.09 46.89
N TYR A 50 3.77 -19.01 47.54
CA TYR A 50 5.25 -19.01 47.57
C TYR A 50 5.84 -19.22 46.16
N PHE A 51 5.29 -20.16 45.37
CA PHE A 51 5.71 -20.41 43.99
C PHE A 51 5.30 -19.28 43.03
N MET A 52 4.11 -18.71 43.16
CA MET A 52 3.71 -17.53 42.37
C MET A 52 4.56 -16.30 42.71
N GLY A 53 4.93 -16.12 43.99
CA GLY A 53 5.88 -15.07 44.40
C GLY A 53 7.30 -15.27 43.90
N LEU A 54 7.69 -16.50 43.52
CA LEU A 54 8.97 -16.81 42.89
C LEU A 54 8.99 -16.50 41.38
N PHE A 55 7.84 -16.55 40.70
CA PHE A 55 7.75 -16.32 39.25
C PHE A 55 7.24 -14.92 38.85
N ALA A 56 6.54 -14.19 39.73
CA ALA A 56 5.89 -12.92 39.40
C ALA A 56 6.61 -11.65 39.92
N GLY A 57 7.82 -11.78 40.50
CA GLY A 57 8.46 -10.68 41.23
C GLY A 57 7.77 -10.46 42.58
N GLN A 58 8.53 -10.61 43.67
CA GLN A 58 7.97 -10.69 45.03
C GLN A 58 7.18 -9.45 45.48
N THR A 59 7.28 -8.31 44.81
CA THR A 59 6.87 -7.00 45.36
C THR A 59 5.38 -6.66 45.18
N GLN A 60 4.78 -6.98 44.03
CA GLN A 60 3.46 -6.44 43.68
C GLN A 60 2.29 -7.12 44.41
N TRP A 61 2.40 -8.41 44.72
CA TRP A 61 1.34 -9.16 45.39
C TRP A 61 1.29 -8.86 46.90
N PHE A 62 2.44 -8.64 47.54
CA PHE A 62 2.51 -8.17 48.93
C PHE A 62 1.96 -6.75 49.07
N ASP A 63 2.14 -5.88 48.07
CA ASP A 63 1.52 -4.54 48.03
C ASP A 63 -0.01 -4.60 47.98
N GLY A 64 -0.59 -5.55 47.22
CA GLY A 64 -2.04 -5.78 47.21
C GLY A 64 -2.58 -6.23 48.59
N LEU A 65 -1.82 -7.07 49.29
CA LEU A 65 -2.14 -7.55 50.64
C LEU A 65 -1.98 -6.43 51.69
N ALA A 66 -0.89 -5.67 51.63
CA ALA A 66 -0.61 -4.51 52.47
C ALA A 66 -1.70 -3.43 52.30
N LYS A 67 -2.12 -3.16 51.07
CA LYS A 67 -3.22 -2.22 50.74
C LYS A 67 -4.56 -2.70 51.29
N SER A 68 -4.86 -4.00 51.24
CA SER A 68 -6.07 -4.58 51.87
C SER A 68 -6.04 -4.54 53.40
N LEU A 69 -4.84 -4.47 54.00
CA LEU A 69 -4.61 -4.31 55.44
C LEU A 69 -4.46 -2.84 55.89
N GLY A 70 -4.60 -1.87 54.97
CA GLY A 70 -4.57 -0.44 55.26
C GLY A 70 -3.19 0.22 55.27
N TYR A 71 -2.15 -0.45 54.74
CA TYR A 71 -0.83 0.15 54.53
C TYR A 71 -0.73 0.71 53.10
N GLU A 72 -0.44 2.01 52.98
CA GLU A 72 -0.21 2.66 51.69
C GLU A 72 1.27 2.57 51.27
N SER A 73 1.51 2.24 50.00
CA SER A 73 2.85 2.29 49.39
C SER A 73 3.40 3.73 49.44
N VAL A 74 4.65 3.89 49.82
CA VAL A 74 5.31 5.21 49.87
C VAL A 74 5.74 5.59 48.46
N TYR A 75 5.39 6.82 48.04
CA TYR A 75 5.80 7.38 46.75
C TYR A 75 6.79 8.52 46.96
N HIS A 76 7.92 8.45 46.25
CA HIS A 76 8.89 9.54 46.14
C HIS A 76 8.81 10.17 44.76
N HIS A 77 9.10 11.46 44.68
CA HIS A 77 9.14 12.17 43.42
C HIS A 77 10.49 12.86 43.30
N ALA A 78 10.96 13.08 42.07
CA ALA A 78 12.15 13.87 41.81
C ALA A 78 11.90 14.75 40.59
N VAL A 79 12.43 15.98 40.60
CA VAL A 79 12.41 16.88 39.44
C VAL A 79 13.85 17.24 39.10
N ILE A 80 14.28 16.90 37.90
CA ILE A 80 15.61 17.19 37.39
C ILE A 80 15.47 18.14 36.20
N ILE A 81 16.23 19.23 36.24
CA ILE A 81 16.41 20.13 35.10
C ILE A 81 17.78 19.86 34.51
N ASP A 82 17.80 19.29 33.31
CA ASP A 82 19.00 19.18 32.49
C ASP A 82 19.13 20.44 31.61
N ALA A 83 20.06 21.30 31.99
CA ALA A 83 20.37 22.54 31.28
C ALA A 83 21.50 22.32 30.26
N GLY A 84 21.15 21.65 29.16
CA GLY A 84 22.01 21.42 28.01
C GLY A 84 22.32 22.68 27.18
N SER A 85 23.36 22.58 26.35
CA SER A 85 23.79 23.64 25.43
C SER A 85 22.79 23.93 24.30
N SER A 86 22.09 22.91 23.81
CA SER A 86 21.13 23.00 22.70
C SER A 86 19.67 23.14 23.14
N GLY A 87 19.39 23.03 24.44
CA GLY A 87 18.05 23.11 25.02
C GLY A 87 18.07 22.79 26.52
N THR A 88 17.04 23.21 27.25
CA THR A 88 16.84 22.91 28.67
C THR A 88 15.63 22.02 28.86
N ARG A 89 15.78 20.96 29.64
CA ARG A 89 14.79 19.88 29.77
C ARG A 89 14.34 19.74 31.22
N VAL A 90 13.05 19.47 31.44
CA VAL A 90 12.52 19.01 32.72
C VAL A 90 12.25 17.52 32.64
N LEU A 91 12.76 16.78 33.62
CA LEU A 91 12.50 15.37 33.85
C LEU A 91 11.88 15.24 35.24
N ALA A 92 10.61 14.88 35.32
CA ALA A 92 9.95 14.62 36.59
C ALA A 92 9.61 13.14 36.72
N TYR A 93 10.01 12.54 37.83
CA TYR A 93 9.85 11.12 38.10
C TYR A 93 8.99 10.91 39.33
N LYS A 94 8.22 9.84 39.30
CA LYS A 94 7.47 9.31 40.45
C LYS A 94 7.87 7.86 40.64
N PHE A 95 8.45 7.59 41.80
CA PHE A 95 8.89 6.26 42.19
C PHE A 95 7.99 5.70 43.29
N ARG A 96 7.67 4.41 43.18
CA ARG A 96 7.05 3.63 44.25
C ARG A 96 8.13 2.86 44.97
N VAL A 97 8.07 2.87 46.31
CA VAL A 97 8.86 1.97 47.15
C VAL A 97 7.97 0.80 47.53
N PRO A 98 8.15 -0.39 46.92
CA PRO A 98 7.35 -1.56 47.22
C PRO A 98 7.65 -2.11 48.63
N PHE A 99 6.67 -2.77 49.24
CA PHE A 99 6.85 -3.39 50.55
C PHE A 99 7.65 -4.69 50.43
N THR A 100 8.95 -4.65 50.72
CA THR A 100 9.85 -5.82 50.68
C THR A 100 10.08 -6.42 52.07
N VAL A 101 9.67 -7.67 52.28
CA VAL A 101 9.90 -8.42 53.55
C VAL A 101 11.30 -9.08 53.57
N PHE A 102 11.80 -9.50 52.40
CA PHE A 102 13.13 -10.04 52.19
C PHE A 102 13.67 -9.56 50.84
N GLY A 103 14.86 -8.95 50.81
CA GLY A 103 15.49 -8.41 49.60
C GLY A 103 16.00 -6.97 49.78
N PRO A 104 16.91 -6.49 48.91
CA PRO A 104 17.33 -5.09 48.92
C PRO A 104 16.16 -4.18 48.51
N PRO A 105 16.04 -2.98 49.10
CA PRO A 105 15.00 -2.03 48.72
C PRO A 105 15.13 -1.65 47.23
N SER A 106 14.04 -1.78 46.47
CA SER A 106 13.96 -1.33 45.07
C SER A 106 13.17 -0.02 44.96
N LEU A 107 13.43 0.75 43.91
CA LEU A 107 12.66 1.94 43.53
C LEU A 107 12.05 1.66 42.16
N ASP A 108 10.73 1.47 42.12
CA ASP A 108 10.02 1.21 40.88
C ASP A 108 9.64 2.55 40.25
N LEU A 109 10.11 2.84 39.03
CA LEU A 109 9.63 4.01 38.27
C LEU A 109 8.16 3.77 37.86
N VAL A 110 7.26 4.63 38.32
CA VAL A 110 5.80 4.53 38.07
C VAL A 110 5.35 5.47 36.98
N GLU A 111 5.92 6.67 36.95
CA GLU A 111 5.49 7.75 36.06
C GLU A 111 6.68 8.66 35.78
N GLU A 112 6.83 9.05 34.52
CA GLU A 112 7.83 10.02 34.09
C GLU A 112 7.19 11.12 33.24
N PHE A 113 7.81 12.29 33.25
CA PHE A 113 7.43 13.41 32.43
C PHE A 113 8.68 14.07 31.87
N PHE A 114 8.69 14.29 30.56
CA PHE A 114 9.75 14.93 29.83
C PHE A 114 9.22 16.12 29.04
N GLU A 115 9.86 17.28 29.16
CA GLU A 115 9.62 18.40 28.26
C GLU A 115 10.88 19.25 28.04
N GLN A 116 11.01 19.84 26.86
CA GLN A 116 12.17 20.64 26.48
C GLN A 116 11.78 22.07 26.08
N SER A 117 12.65 23.04 26.41
CA SER A 117 12.68 24.38 25.86
C SER A 117 13.95 24.61 25.03
N LYS A 118 13.82 25.39 23.95
CA LYS A 118 14.93 25.92 23.15
C LYS A 118 14.81 27.45 23.08
N PRO A 119 15.92 28.20 23.08
CA PRO A 119 17.30 27.74 23.15
C PRO A 119 17.71 27.29 24.57
N GLY A 120 18.88 26.66 24.72
CA GLY A 120 19.37 26.17 26.02
C GLY A 120 19.75 27.29 26.99
N LEU A 121 19.86 26.96 28.28
CA LEU A 121 20.07 27.92 29.38
C LEU A 121 21.28 28.85 29.16
N SER A 122 22.36 28.35 28.54
CA SER A 122 23.55 29.15 28.19
C SER A 122 23.25 30.36 27.30
N SER A 123 22.13 30.35 26.57
CA SER A 123 21.73 31.43 25.66
C SER A 123 21.21 32.66 26.39
N TYR A 124 20.88 32.51 27.68
CA TYR A 124 20.39 33.58 28.54
C TYR A 124 21.49 34.16 29.44
N VAL A 125 22.76 33.94 29.11
CA VAL A 125 23.91 34.42 29.88
C VAL A 125 23.94 35.95 30.03
N ASP A 126 23.39 36.68 29.05
CA ASP A 126 23.27 38.14 29.08
C ASP A 126 21.89 38.63 29.60
N ASP A 127 20.96 37.72 29.87
CA ASP A 127 19.65 37.99 30.48
C ASP A 127 19.28 36.91 31.54
N PRO A 128 19.94 36.93 32.73
CA PRO A 128 19.77 35.91 33.76
C PRO A 128 18.34 35.76 34.29
N GLU A 129 17.56 36.84 34.30
CA GLU A 129 16.16 36.82 34.76
C GLU A 129 15.27 36.02 33.83
N LYS A 130 15.42 36.22 32.51
CA LYS A 130 14.68 35.45 31.50
C LYS A 130 15.11 33.98 31.47
N GLY A 131 16.39 33.70 31.69
CA GLY A 131 16.89 32.33 31.83
C GLY A 131 16.26 31.61 33.02
N ALA A 132 16.18 32.28 34.17
CA ALA A 132 15.52 31.76 35.36
C ALA A 132 14.02 31.56 35.18
N ASP A 133 13.31 32.50 34.54
CA ASP A 133 11.87 32.33 34.24
C ASP A 133 11.64 31.12 33.33
N THR A 134 12.48 30.91 32.30
CA THR A 134 12.38 29.75 31.41
C THR A 134 12.44 28.42 32.19
N VAL A 135 13.34 28.32 33.17
CA VAL A 135 13.43 27.14 34.05
C VAL A 135 12.17 27.00 34.91
N VAL A 136 11.66 28.09 35.49
CA VAL A 136 10.40 28.07 36.26
C VAL A 136 9.22 27.63 35.42
N GLN A 137 9.09 28.13 34.18
CA GLN A 137 8.00 27.74 33.28
C GLN A 137 8.09 26.25 32.92
N LEU A 138 9.28 25.70 32.72
CA LEU A 138 9.46 24.26 32.51
C LEU A 138 9.04 23.45 33.74
N ILE A 139 9.49 23.83 34.94
CA ILE A 139 9.10 23.15 36.19
C ILE A 139 7.57 23.17 36.37
N LYS A 140 6.91 24.29 36.05
CA LYS A 140 5.44 24.42 36.15
C LYS A 140 4.68 23.38 35.34
N LYS A 141 5.24 22.93 34.21
CA LYS A 141 4.61 21.91 33.36
C LYS A 141 4.67 20.52 33.98
N ALA A 142 5.63 20.26 34.86
CA ALA A 142 5.78 19.02 35.62
C ALA A 142 4.99 18.99 36.96
N GLU A 143 4.25 20.06 37.29
CA GLU A 143 3.57 20.19 38.58
C GLU A 143 2.43 19.18 38.78
N PHE A 144 1.89 18.59 37.71
CA PHE A 144 0.86 17.54 37.82
C PHE A 144 1.40 16.26 38.48
N LEU A 145 2.69 15.93 38.28
CA LEU A 145 3.36 14.83 38.98
C LEU A 145 3.78 15.22 40.40
N THR A 146 3.91 16.52 40.68
CA THR A 146 4.46 17.03 41.94
C THR A 146 3.52 18.07 42.58
N PRO A 147 2.33 17.63 43.06
CA PRO A 147 1.35 18.52 43.66
C PRO A 147 1.89 19.17 44.94
N LEU A 148 1.30 20.30 45.35
CA LEU A 148 1.79 21.16 46.43
C LEU A 148 2.11 20.42 47.74
N GLU A 149 1.34 19.38 48.07
CA GLU A 149 1.52 18.59 49.29
C GLU A 149 2.80 17.74 49.25
N LYS A 150 3.30 17.39 48.06
CA LYS A 150 4.48 16.54 47.87
C LYS A 150 5.77 17.33 47.64
N ARG A 151 5.69 18.58 47.16
CA ARG A 151 6.87 19.40 46.80
C ARG A 151 7.91 19.50 47.91
N LYS A 152 7.48 19.67 49.17
CA LYS A 152 8.41 19.77 50.32
C LYS A 152 9.31 18.54 50.53
N SER A 153 8.91 17.39 49.98
CA SER A 153 9.65 16.13 50.03
C SER A 153 10.21 15.70 48.66
N THR A 154 10.06 16.56 47.65
CA THR A 154 10.48 16.29 46.27
C THR A 154 11.79 17.05 46.02
N PRO A 155 12.93 16.37 45.87
CA PRO A 155 14.16 17.01 45.42
C PRO A 155 13.97 17.64 44.05
N LEU A 156 14.34 18.92 43.94
CA LEU A 156 14.44 19.64 42.67
C LEU A 156 15.90 20.02 42.43
N ILE A 157 16.46 19.45 41.37
CA ILE A 157 17.88 19.58 41.03
C ILE A 157 18.01 20.18 39.64
N VAL A 158 18.85 21.20 39.49
CA VAL A 158 19.26 21.77 38.21
C VAL A 158 20.72 21.42 37.99
N ARG A 159 21.00 20.81 36.85
CA ARG A 159 22.34 20.46 36.40
C ARG A 159 22.59 21.05 35.03
N ALA A 160 23.54 21.97 34.97
CA ALA A 160 24.01 22.51 33.71
C ALA A 160 25.21 21.71 33.21
N THR A 161 25.26 21.42 31.91
CA THR A 161 26.31 20.59 31.32
C THR A 161 27.37 21.45 30.60
N ALA A 162 28.08 20.87 29.63
CA ALA A 162 29.18 21.51 28.90
C ALA A 162 28.84 22.89 28.31
N GLY A 163 27.58 23.17 27.97
CA GLY A 163 27.15 24.47 27.46
C GLY A 163 27.47 25.65 28.38
N LEU A 164 27.31 25.47 29.69
CA LEU A 164 27.65 26.51 30.67
C LEU A 164 29.12 26.45 31.09
N ARG A 165 29.79 25.28 30.99
CA ARG A 165 31.25 25.16 31.22
C ARG A 165 32.06 26.02 30.25
N LEU A 166 31.54 26.22 29.03
CA LEU A 166 32.16 27.04 27.97
C LEU A 166 31.97 28.56 28.15
N LEU A 167 31.17 29.01 29.12
CA LEU A 167 30.90 30.44 29.36
C LEU A 167 31.92 31.07 30.32
N PRO A 168 32.06 32.42 30.32
CA PRO A 168 32.78 33.12 31.38
C PRO A 168 32.24 32.78 32.77
N LYS A 169 33.14 32.39 33.69
CA LYS A 169 32.77 31.86 35.03
C LYS A 169 31.87 32.80 35.82
N ASP A 170 32.12 34.10 35.73
CA ASP A 170 31.36 35.15 36.41
C ASP A 170 29.91 35.22 35.91
N LYS A 171 29.71 35.17 34.59
CA LYS A 171 28.36 35.20 34.01
C LYS A 171 27.59 33.90 34.21
N ALA A 172 28.25 32.75 34.07
CA ALA A 172 27.64 31.45 34.35
C ALA A 172 27.16 31.39 35.82
N GLN A 173 27.99 31.86 36.75
CA GLN A 173 27.61 31.91 38.17
C GLN A 173 26.43 32.84 38.43
N GLN A 174 26.40 34.03 37.79
CA GLN A 174 25.26 34.95 37.91
C GLN A 174 23.96 34.29 37.44
N LEU A 175 23.97 33.62 36.28
CA LEU A 175 22.81 32.91 35.75
C LEU A 175 22.30 31.83 36.73
N LEU A 176 23.19 31.01 37.29
CA LEU A 176 22.81 29.97 38.26
C LEU A 176 22.26 30.55 39.57
N VAL A 177 22.78 31.70 40.03
CA VAL A 177 22.24 32.41 41.21
C VAL A 177 20.80 32.88 40.95
N HIS A 178 20.51 33.41 39.77
CA HIS A 178 19.15 33.79 39.40
C HIS A 178 18.21 32.59 39.32
N VAL A 179 18.65 31.47 38.72
CA VAL A 179 17.88 30.22 38.69
C VAL A 179 17.62 29.70 40.10
N SER A 180 18.64 29.62 40.95
CA SER A 180 18.54 29.17 42.34
C SER A 180 17.54 30.00 43.15
N LYS A 181 17.60 31.34 43.01
CA LYS A 181 16.65 32.24 43.66
C LYS A 181 15.22 32.02 43.17
N ALA A 182 15.02 31.83 41.86
CA ALA A 182 13.70 31.63 41.29
C ALA A 182 13.05 30.34 41.78
N ILE A 183 13.77 29.21 41.71
CA ILE A 183 13.24 27.90 42.12
C ILE A 183 13.03 27.79 43.64
N SER A 184 13.82 28.51 44.45
CA SER A 184 13.66 28.51 45.93
C SER A 184 12.29 28.97 46.41
N THR A 185 11.55 29.70 45.57
CA THR A 185 10.20 30.19 45.89
C THR A 185 9.10 29.18 45.56
N MET A 186 9.43 28.06 44.91
CA MET A 186 8.44 27.10 44.38
C MET A 186 8.02 26.00 45.38
N GLY A 187 8.65 25.95 46.55
CA GLY A 187 8.26 25.04 47.66
C GLY A 187 8.80 23.62 47.55
N TYR A 188 9.77 23.36 46.67
CA TYR A 188 10.47 22.08 46.52
C TYR A 188 11.58 21.90 47.56
N ASP A 189 12.05 20.67 47.75
CA ASP A 189 13.27 20.39 48.52
C ASP A 189 14.50 20.73 47.67
N ILE A 190 15.14 21.85 48.01
CA ILE A 190 16.26 22.42 47.26
C ILE A 190 17.46 22.45 48.22
N GLY A 191 18.34 21.46 48.08
CA GLY A 191 19.58 21.37 48.85
C GLY A 191 20.61 22.45 48.47
N PRO A 192 21.68 22.62 49.27
CA PRO A 192 22.72 23.64 49.04
C PRO A 192 23.42 23.50 47.67
N ASN A 193 23.45 22.28 47.12
CA ASN A 193 24.10 21.94 45.84
C ASN A 193 23.07 21.62 44.74
N ALA A 194 21.84 22.11 44.88
CA ALA A 194 20.75 21.80 43.97
C ALA A 194 20.91 22.46 42.59
N VAL A 195 21.65 23.57 42.47
CA VAL A 195 21.85 24.28 41.20
C VAL A 195 23.34 24.43 40.92
N GLU A 196 23.87 23.57 40.07
CA GLU A 196 25.31 23.51 39.80
C GLU A 196 25.61 23.18 38.34
N ILE A 197 26.81 23.52 37.91
CA ILE A 197 27.39 22.99 36.67
C ILE A 197 27.90 21.59 37.01
N MET A 198 27.32 20.58 36.39
CA MET A 198 27.74 19.19 36.55
C MET A 198 29.17 19.04 36.03
N ASP A 199 30.00 18.20 36.64
CA ASP A 199 31.30 17.85 36.08
C ASP A 199 31.17 16.84 34.94
N GLY A 200 32.15 16.79 34.04
CA GLY A 200 32.11 15.88 32.88
C GLY A 200 32.15 14.40 33.28
N ALA A 201 32.91 14.08 34.34
CA ALA A 201 32.95 12.74 34.91
C ALA A 201 31.61 12.33 35.53
N ASP A 202 30.95 13.25 36.25
CA ASP A 202 29.62 13.00 36.82
C ASP A 202 28.57 12.70 35.73
N GLU A 203 28.61 13.47 34.63
CA GLU A 203 27.73 13.27 33.45
C GLU A 203 27.90 11.86 32.87
N GLY A 204 29.14 11.42 32.69
CA GLY A 204 29.45 10.06 32.24
C GLY A 204 29.03 8.97 33.24
N ILE A 205 29.21 9.20 34.54
CA ILE A 205 28.83 8.25 35.60
C ILE A 205 27.31 8.12 35.69
N PHE A 206 26.56 9.22 35.62
CA PHE A 206 25.10 9.17 35.68
C PHE A 206 24.50 8.44 34.47
N ILE A 207 25.06 8.63 33.27
CA ILE A 207 24.63 7.88 32.09
C ILE A 207 24.95 6.40 32.21
N TRP A 208 26.13 6.04 32.73
CA TRP A 208 26.45 4.65 33.02
C TRP A 208 25.48 4.04 34.04
N TYR A 209 25.12 4.79 35.08
CA TYR A 209 24.11 4.36 36.05
C TYR A 209 22.75 4.17 35.39
N THR A 210 22.28 5.13 34.58
CA THR A 210 21.00 5.04 33.88
C THR A 210 20.95 3.81 32.99
N THR A 211 21.96 3.62 32.13
CA THR A 211 22.04 2.44 31.25
C THR A 211 22.00 1.15 32.06
N ASN A 212 22.87 1.00 33.05
CA ASN A 212 22.97 -0.25 33.78
C ASN A 212 21.81 -0.48 34.74
N LEU A 213 21.16 0.56 35.23
CA LEU A 213 19.92 0.48 36.01
C LEU A 213 18.77 0.00 35.12
N LEU A 214 18.57 0.62 33.96
CA LEU A 214 17.49 0.27 33.02
C LEU A 214 17.60 -1.16 32.51
N HIS A 215 18.83 -1.67 32.35
CA HIS A 215 19.10 -3.05 31.95
C HIS A 215 19.28 -4.02 33.13
N ASN A 216 19.10 -3.57 34.37
CA ASN A 216 19.23 -4.38 35.59
C ASN A 216 20.59 -5.10 35.72
N LEU A 217 21.67 -4.42 35.30
CA LEU A 217 23.05 -4.93 35.31
C LEU A 217 23.86 -4.47 36.53
N LEU A 218 23.27 -3.62 37.40
CA LEU A 218 23.92 -3.17 38.63
C LEU A 218 24.18 -4.36 39.56
N GLY A 219 25.45 -4.68 39.80
CA GLY A 219 25.89 -5.80 40.63
C GLY A 219 26.47 -6.99 39.86
N GLY A 220 26.52 -6.93 38.53
CA GLY A 220 27.13 -7.93 37.63
C GLY A 220 28.13 -7.32 36.64
N GLU A 221 28.20 -7.87 35.43
CA GLU A 221 28.95 -7.28 34.32
C GLU A 221 28.13 -6.14 33.69
N THR A 222 28.68 -4.92 33.72
CA THR A 222 27.97 -3.72 33.27
C THR A 222 28.32 -3.34 31.83
N MET A 223 27.39 -2.69 31.14
CA MET A 223 27.64 -2.06 29.85
C MET A 223 28.49 -0.81 29.98
N ALA A 224 29.32 -0.57 28.96
CA ALA A 224 29.94 0.73 28.74
C ALA A 224 28.91 1.72 28.21
N ALA A 225 29.06 2.99 28.55
CA ALA A 225 28.17 4.05 28.11
C ALA A 225 28.96 5.12 27.34
N LEU A 226 28.44 5.47 26.16
CA LEU A 226 28.94 6.53 25.29
C LEU A 226 27.86 7.59 25.11
N ASP A 227 28.18 8.84 25.45
CA ASP A 227 27.26 9.96 25.29
C ASP A 227 27.85 11.01 24.35
N LEU A 228 27.12 11.35 23.29
CA LEU A 228 27.51 12.45 22.39
C LEU A 228 26.59 13.64 22.63
N GLY A 229 27.08 14.60 23.42
CA GLY A 229 26.43 15.88 23.63
C GLY A 229 26.78 16.93 22.56
N GLY A 230 26.26 18.15 22.72
CA GLY A 230 26.59 19.27 21.84
C GLY A 230 27.99 19.86 22.08
N GLY A 231 28.48 19.83 23.32
CA GLY A 231 29.74 20.47 23.74
C GLY A 231 30.89 19.50 24.05
N SER A 232 30.58 18.28 24.49
CA SER A 232 31.52 17.23 24.87
C SER A 232 30.98 15.86 24.45
N THR A 233 31.86 14.86 24.49
CA THR A 233 31.50 13.44 24.40
C THR A 233 32.10 12.69 25.59
N GLN A 234 31.38 11.74 26.14
CA GLN A 234 31.75 11.02 27.35
C GLN A 234 31.87 9.51 27.06
N ILE A 235 32.83 8.88 27.73
CA ILE A 235 33.01 7.43 27.75
C ILE A 235 33.11 6.97 29.21
N THR A 236 32.31 5.98 29.58
CA THR A 236 32.29 5.44 30.94
C THR A 236 32.15 3.92 30.94
N TYR A 237 33.02 3.20 31.62
CA TYR A 237 32.92 1.74 31.78
C TYR A 237 33.63 1.24 33.03
N GLN A 238 33.26 0.03 33.46
CA GLN A 238 33.84 -0.62 34.64
C GLN A 238 35.25 -1.14 34.36
N LEU A 239 36.17 -0.92 35.29
CA LEU A 239 37.53 -1.47 35.29
C LEU A 239 37.61 -2.72 36.16
N SER A 240 38.42 -3.71 35.74
CA SER A 240 38.84 -4.80 36.62
C SER A 240 40.00 -4.39 37.52
N ASP A 241 40.17 -5.06 38.67
CA ASP A 241 41.21 -4.74 39.65
C ASP A 241 42.64 -4.72 39.06
N SER A 242 42.90 -5.52 38.03
CA SER A 242 44.20 -5.56 37.33
C SER A 242 44.40 -4.40 36.34
N GLU A 243 43.33 -3.72 35.95
CA GLU A 243 43.34 -2.61 34.98
C GLU A 243 43.43 -1.24 35.66
N VAL A 244 42.95 -1.09 36.89
CA VAL A 244 42.86 0.21 37.62
C VAL A 244 44.19 1.01 37.59
N THR A 245 45.33 0.32 37.62
CA THR A 245 46.65 0.97 37.61
C THR A 245 47.10 1.50 36.25
N GLN A 246 46.41 1.13 35.17
CA GLN A 246 46.71 1.53 33.79
C GLN A 246 46.02 2.84 33.37
N TYR A 247 45.06 3.32 34.18
CA TYR A 247 44.26 4.52 33.90
C TYR A 247 44.66 5.70 34.81
N PRO A 248 44.48 6.97 34.35
CA PRO A 248 44.80 8.16 35.14
C PRO A 248 44.01 8.24 36.45
N GLU A 249 44.65 8.71 37.52
CA GLU A 249 43.97 8.81 38.83
C GLU A 249 42.75 9.73 38.83
N SER A 250 42.78 10.79 38.03
CA SER A 250 41.68 11.74 37.88
C SER A 250 40.41 11.17 37.27
N ASP A 251 40.52 10.05 36.56
CA ASP A 251 39.44 9.48 35.73
C ASP A 251 38.88 8.18 36.32
N ARG A 252 39.36 7.81 37.52
CA ARG A 252 38.97 6.60 38.24
C ARG A 252 38.01 6.96 39.37
N HIS A 253 36.80 6.43 39.31
CA HIS A 253 35.75 6.74 40.28
C HIS A 253 35.19 5.46 40.90
N VAL A 254 35.18 5.40 42.23
CA VAL A 254 34.54 4.29 42.96
C VAL A 254 33.08 4.68 43.22
N VAL A 255 32.16 3.90 42.66
CA VAL A 255 30.71 4.15 42.76
C VAL A 255 29.99 2.94 43.36
N ALA A 256 28.84 3.17 44.00
CA ALA A 256 28.06 2.11 44.64
C ALA A 256 27.03 1.53 43.65
N ALA A 257 27.22 0.29 43.19
CA ALA A 257 26.33 -0.41 42.26
C ALA A 257 25.91 -1.77 42.84
N GLY A 258 25.36 -1.77 44.06
CA GLY A 258 25.13 -2.98 44.87
C GLY A 258 26.40 -3.45 45.60
N VAL A 259 27.52 -3.58 44.87
CA VAL A 259 28.89 -3.65 45.39
C VAL A 259 29.65 -2.42 44.88
N ASN A 260 30.68 -1.96 45.60
CA ASN A 260 31.53 -0.87 45.12
C ASN A 260 32.29 -1.33 43.87
N VAL A 261 32.13 -0.61 42.76
CA VAL A 261 32.83 -0.85 41.50
C VAL A 261 33.70 0.36 41.15
N THR A 262 34.82 0.11 40.47
CA THR A 262 35.69 1.17 39.97
C THR A 262 35.38 1.41 38.50
N LEU A 263 34.97 2.62 38.16
CA LEU A 263 34.71 3.05 36.79
C LEU A 263 35.89 3.88 36.27
N TYR A 264 36.19 3.72 34.98
CA TYR A 264 36.84 4.74 34.19
C TYR A 264 35.74 5.63 33.60
N THR A 265 35.86 6.94 33.77
CA THR A 265 35.04 7.93 33.07
C THR A 265 35.89 9.08 32.59
N HIS A 266 35.65 9.50 31.35
CA HIS A 266 36.35 10.63 30.78
C HIS A 266 35.42 11.44 29.87
N SER A 267 35.54 12.77 29.92
CA SER A 267 34.71 13.72 29.18
C SER A 267 35.57 14.58 28.28
N TYR A 268 35.55 14.29 26.98
CA TYR A 268 36.30 15.04 25.99
C TYR A 268 35.57 16.34 25.62
N LEU A 269 36.00 17.45 26.22
CA LEU A 269 35.47 18.78 25.91
C LEU A 269 35.91 19.21 24.49
N ASN A 270 35.05 19.93 23.77
CA ASN A 270 35.21 20.33 22.36
C ASN A 270 35.06 19.21 21.32
N LEU A 271 34.73 17.99 21.76
CA LEU A 271 34.43 16.84 20.90
C LEU A 271 32.93 16.47 20.86
N GLY A 272 32.05 17.27 21.47
CA GLY A 272 30.61 17.17 21.22
C GLY A 272 30.24 17.60 19.80
N LEU A 273 29.11 17.13 19.27
CA LEU A 273 28.76 17.28 17.85
C LEU A 273 28.87 18.73 17.33
N LEU A 274 28.33 19.70 18.07
CA LEU A 274 28.34 21.11 17.65
C LEU A 274 29.71 21.77 17.86
N ALA A 275 30.39 21.46 18.97
CA ALA A 275 31.72 21.97 19.26
C ALA A 275 32.78 21.43 18.29
N ALA A 276 32.68 20.16 17.92
CA ALA A 276 33.53 19.53 16.93
C ALA A 276 33.34 20.17 15.56
N ARG A 277 32.07 20.38 15.12
CA ARG A 277 31.77 21.12 13.88
C ARG A 277 32.41 22.51 13.87
N TYR A 278 32.26 23.28 14.95
CA TYR A 278 32.89 24.60 15.08
C TYR A 278 34.42 24.54 14.97
N GLY A 279 35.03 23.59 15.68
CA GLY A 279 36.47 23.40 15.66
C GLY A 279 37.02 22.95 14.30
N ILE A 280 36.29 22.08 13.60
CA ILE A 280 36.59 21.63 12.23
C ILE A 280 36.55 22.82 11.26
N PHE A 281 35.50 23.64 11.31
CA PHE A 281 35.37 24.81 10.45
C PHE A 281 36.49 25.83 10.69
N ARG A 282 36.88 26.06 11.95
CA ARG A 282 38.02 26.91 12.27
C ARG A 282 39.35 26.34 11.81
N LEU A 283 39.54 25.03 11.98
CA LEU A 283 40.75 24.34 11.53
C LEU A 283 40.92 24.45 10.02
N GLU A 284 39.83 24.36 9.28
CA GLU A 284 39.82 24.47 7.82
C GLU A 284 40.00 25.90 7.32
N ALA A 285 39.34 26.87 7.97
CA ALA A 285 39.45 28.27 7.61
C ALA A 285 40.86 28.83 7.84
N GLY A 286 41.61 28.29 8.81
CA GLY A 286 42.97 28.74 9.15
C GLY A 286 43.03 30.14 9.79
N ASP A 287 41.90 30.84 9.90
CA ASP A 287 41.74 32.13 10.57
C ASP A 287 40.81 31.99 11.79
N ASN A 288 41.29 32.47 12.94
CA ASN A 288 40.57 32.42 14.21
C ASN A 288 39.57 33.57 14.38
N ALA A 289 39.58 34.58 13.50
CA ALA A 289 38.74 35.77 13.59
C ALA A 289 37.56 35.79 12.61
N THR A 290 37.46 34.82 11.69
CA THR A 290 36.37 34.77 10.71
C THR A 290 35.02 34.45 11.35
N ASN A 291 33.96 35.06 10.84
CA ASN A 291 32.57 34.71 11.15
C ASN A 291 31.90 33.96 9.98
N GLU A 292 32.64 33.68 8.90
CA GLU A 292 32.16 33.00 7.71
C GLU A 292 33.07 31.81 7.40
N PHE A 293 32.46 30.63 7.32
CA PHE A 293 33.12 29.36 7.13
C PHE A 293 32.73 28.76 5.79
N THR A 294 33.73 28.33 5.03
CA THR A 294 33.54 27.50 3.85
C THR A 294 34.18 26.15 4.12
N SER A 295 33.41 25.06 4.07
CA SER A 295 33.90 23.74 4.49
C SER A 295 33.64 22.64 3.47
N VAL A 296 34.62 21.74 3.31
CA VAL A 296 34.46 20.49 2.54
C VAL A 296 33.51 19.49 3.19
N CYS A 297 33.22 19.66 4.49
CA CYS A 297 32.27 18.83 5.24
C CYS A 297 30.81 19.29 5.12
N VAL A 298 30.56 20.39 4.42
CA VAL A 298 29.23 20.97 4.23
C VAL A 298 28.85 20.82 2.76
N ASP A 299 27.60 20.45 2.49
CA ASP A 299 27.16 20.26 1.12
C ASP A 299 27.24 21.57 0.31
N PRO A 300 27.75 21.58 -0.93
CA PRO A 300 27.84 22.77 -1.77
C PRO A 300 26.51 23.48 -2.02
N ILE A 301 25.36 22.82 -1.85
CA ILE A 301 24.05 23.49 -1.96
C ILE A 301 23.84 24.53 -0.84
N VAL A 302 24.46 24.31 0.32
CA VAL A 302 24.40 25.23 1.44
C VAL A 302 25.30 26.42 1.14
N GLN A 303 24.71 27.58 0.92
CA GLN A 303 25.43 28.81 0.62
C GLN A 303 25.03 29.89 1.61
N ARG A 304 25.99 30.33 2.43
CA ARG A 304 25.84 31.42 3.40
C ARG A 304 24.65 31.23 4.35
N GLU A 305 24.44 30.02 4.84
CA GLU A 305 23.41 29.71 5.83
C GLU A 305 23.81 30.25 7.22
N PRO A 306 22.92 30.98 7.93
CA PRO A 306 23.18 31.41 9.30
C PRO A 306 23.24 30.20 10.24
N TRP A 307 24.32 30.12 11.02
CA TRP A 307 24.52 29.10 12.04
C TRP A 307 24.96 29.75 13.34
N THR A 308 24.22 29.51 14.41
CA THR A 308 24.54 30.06 15.73
C THR A 308 25.24 29.01 16.58
N TYR A 309 26.40 29.36 17.13
CA TYR A 309 27.14 28.53 18.08
C TYR A 309 27.73 29.41 19.19
N ALA A 310 27.60 28.97 20.45
CA ALA A 310 28.07 29.70 21.63
C ALA A 310 27.63 31.19 21.68
N ASN A 311 26.35 31.45 21.37
CA ASN A 311 25.74 32.80 21.32
C ASN A 311 26.39 33.77 20.33
N LYS A 312 27.10 33.24 19.33
CA LYS A 312 27.64 34.01 18.22
C LYS A 312 27.11 33.45 16.90
N GLU A 313 26.70 34.35 16.02
CA GLU A 313 26.22 34.00 14.68
C GLU A 313 27.41 33.89 13.71
N TYR A 314 27.38 32.83 12.92
CA TYR A 314 28.32 32.52 11.85
C TYR A 314 27.55 32.28 10.55
N PHE A 315 28.23 32.36 9.42
CA PHE A 315 27.68 31.94 8.13
C PHE A 315 28.46 30.73 7.62
N ILE A 316 27.76 29.69 7.18
CA ILE A 316 28.38 28.46 6.66
C ILE A 316 28.06 28.30 5.18
N SER A 317 29.07 27.96 4.40
CA SER A 317 28.94 27.57 3.00
C SER A 317 29.65 26.23 2.73
N GLY A 318 29.10 25.43 1.82
CA GLY A 318 29.79 24.26 1.29
C GLY A 318 30.88 24.65 0.30
N ALA A 319 32.05 24.04 0.43
CA ALA A 319 33.16 24.27 -0.50
C ALA A 319 32.80 23.75 -1.90
N ALA A 320 33.07 24.56 -2.93
CA ALA A 320 32.83 24.16 -4.32
C ALA A 320 33.61 22.88 -4.67
N ARG A 321 32.89 21.89 -5.22
CA ARG A 321 33.49 20.64 -5.67
C ARG A 321 34.14 20.86 -7.05
N PRO A 322 35.41 20.51 -7.25
CA PRO A 322 36.02 20.50 -8.58
C PRO A 322 35.23 19.58 -9.52
N ALA A 323 35.10 19.98 -10.78
CA ALA A 323 34.43 19.17 -11.79
C ALA A 323 35.03 17.76 -11.86
N GLY A 324 34.19 16.73 -11.72
CA GLY A 324 34.60 15.32 -11.71
C GLY A 324 35.03 14.75 -10.35
N MET A 325 34.97 15.52 -9.26
CA MET A 325 35.21 14.99 -7.91
C MET A 325 34.03 14.13 -7.44
N LYS A 326 34.28 12.85 -7.20
CA LYS A 326 33.28 11.92 -6.65
C LYS A 326 33.00 12.18 -5.16
N ARG A 327 31.81 11.77 -4.69
CA ARG A 327 31.35 11.97 -3.31
C ARG A 327 32.27 11.31 -2.29
N GLU A 328 32.87 10.16 -2.62
CA GLU A 328 33.80 9.43 -1.75
C GLU A 328 35.11 10.22 -1.54
N ALA A 329 35.58 10.92 -2.58
CA ALA A 329 36.77 11.77 -2.49
C ALA A 329 36.51 13.02 -1.64
N ALA A 330 35.30 13.59 -1.74
CA ALA A 330 34.87 14.69 -0.87
C ALA A 330 34.72 14.21 0.59
N TYR A 331 34.11 13.04 0.80
CA TYR A 331 34.00 12.40 2.11
C TYR A 331 35.38 12.12 2.71
N ALA A 332 36.31 11.55 1.96
CA ALA A 332 37.67 11.27 2.44
C ALA A 332 38.40 12.54 2.91
N ARG A 333 38.19 13.67 2.21
CA ARG A 333 38.72 14.98 2.62
C ARG A 333 38.08 15.48 3.90
N CYS A 334 36.75 15.40 4.01
CA CYS A 334 36.04 15.75 5.24
C CYS A 334 36.50 14.85 6.40
N HIS A 335 36.55 13.54 6.20
CA HIS A 335 36.98 12.57 7.21
C HIS A 335 38.41 12.82 7.69
N GLU A 336 39.36 13.12 6.79
CA GLU A 336 40.73 13.47 7.17
C GLU A 336 40.79 14.78 8.00
N LEU A 337 39.96 15.76 7.65
CA LEU A 337 39.84 17.01 8.42
C LEU A 337 39.25 16.77 9.81
N VAL A 338 38.17 15.99 9.90
CA VAL A 338 37.54 15.54 11.16
C VAL A 338 38.57 14.80 12.00
N ARG A 339 39.24 13.78 11.43
CA ARG A 339 40.27 12.99 12.12
C ARG A 339 41.39 13.87 12.67
N ARG A 340 41.88 14.82 11.88
CA ARG A 340 42.94 15.74 12.30
C ARG A 340 42.50 16.63 13.46
N TYR A 341 41.26 17.13 13.43
CA TYR A 341 40.71 17.88 14.54
C TYR A 341 40.57 17.00 15.79
N THR A 342 39.96 15.82 15.66
CA THR A 342 39.74 14.89 16.76
C THR A 342 41.05 14.50 17.45
N LEU A 343 42.07 14.08 16.69
CA LEU A 343 43.38 13.71 17.24
C LEU A 343 44.11 14.86 17.94
N ARG A 344 43.82 16.12 17.57
CA ARG A 344 44.37 17.29 18.26
C ARG A 344 43.62 17.66 19.53
N ALA A 345 42.34 17.32 19.59
CA ALA A 345 41.46 17.64 20.70
C ALA A 345 41.42 16.53 21.77
N LEU A 346 41.85 15.30 21.44
CA LEU A 346 42.07 14.23 22.41
C LEU A 346 43.24 14.58 23.34
N ASP A 347 42.98 14.60 24.63
CA ASP A 347 43.95 14.78 25.71
C ASP A 347 44.45 13.45 26.29
N TRP A 348 43.65 12.38 26.20
CA TRP A 348 44.04 11.02 26.58
C TRP A 348 43.29 9.96 25.75
N GLU A 349 43.83 8.73 25.65
CA GLU A 349 43.19 7.63 24.93
C GLU A 349 43.41 6.29 25.69
N PRO A 350 42.36 5.48 25.91
CA PRO A 350 42.51 4.16 26.50
C PRO A 350 43.24 3.21 25.56
N ARG A 351 44.18 2.42 26.10
CA ARG A 351 44.98 1.44 25.32
C ARG A 351 44.16 0.23 24.86
N GLU A 352 43.08 -0.06 25.56
CA GLU A 352 42.18 -1.18 25.29
C GLU A 352 40.73 -0.66 25.26
N PRO A 353 39.88 -1.19 24.36
CA PRO A 353 38.47 -0.81 24.31
C PRO A 353 37.71 -1.31 25.55
N PRO A 354 36.52 -0.74 25.86
CA PRO A 354 35.67 -1.22 26.94
C PRO A 354 35.33 -2.72 26.77
N ARG A 355 35.27 -3.44 27.90
CA ARG A 355 34.78 -4.82 27.95
C ARG A 355 33.25 -4.83 28.04
N GLY A 356 32.61 -5.85 27.45
CA GLY A 356 31.16 -6.01 27.47
C GLY A 356 30.43 -5.22 26.37
N ALA A 357 29.10 -5.14 26.48
CA ALA A 357 28.26 -4.40 25.53
C ALA A 357 28.37 -2.88 25.74
N VAL A 358 28.16 -2.12 24.66
CA VAL A 358 28.28 -0.65 24.65
C VAL A 358 26.92 -0.04 24.32
N ALA A 359 26.45 0.89 25.14
CA ALA A 359 25.29 1.71 24.86
C ALA A 359 25.75 3.10 24.39
N ALA A 360 25.40 3.48 23.17
CA ALA A 360 25.65 4.81 22.61
C ALA A 360 24.35 5.61 22.52
N MET A 361 24.35 6.84 23.03
CA MET A 361 23.13 7.63 23.21
C MET A 361 23.30 9.11 22.82
N SER A 362 22.22 9.88 22.94
CA SER A 362 22.12 11.28 22.51
C SER A 362 22.39 11.43 21.01
N TYR A 363 23.29 12.33 20.58
CA TYR A 363 23.51 12.54 19.14
C TYR A 363 24.10 11.32 18.41
N PHE A 364 24.60 10.29 19.10
CA PHE A 364 24.90 9.01 18.45
C PHE A 364 23.63 8.34 17.90
N TYR A 365 22.52 8.42 18.64
CA TYR A 365 21.22 7.90 18.22
C TYR A 365 20.53 8.84 17.24
N ASP A 366 20.42 10.12 17.57
CA ASP A 366 19.69 11.11 16.74
C ASP A 366 20.26 11.15 15.31
N VAL A 367 21.60 11.17 15.17
CA VAL A 367 22.25 11.22 13.85
C VAL A 367 22.06 9.90 13.07
N ALA A 368 21.93 8.76 13.76
CA ALA A 368 21.68 7.47 13.11
C ALA A 368 20.21 7.32 12.68
N ALA A 369 19.26 7.84 13.48
CA ALA A 369 17.84 7.89 13.15
C ALA A 369 17.56 8.86 11.99
N ASP A 370 18.10 10.08 12.07
CA ASP A 370 17.95 11.10 11.02
C ASP A 370 18.57 10.67 9.68
N ALA A 371 19.60 9.81 9.73
CA ALA A 371 20.27 9.29 8.53
C ALA A 371 19.59 8.07 7.92
N GLY A 372 18.47 7.59 8.49
CA GLY A 372 17.82 6.34 8.07
C GLY A 372 18.72 5.10 8.22
N ILE A 373 19.85 5.21 8.92
CA ILE A 373 20.70 4.07 9.31
C ILE A 373 19.95 3.22 10.34
N ILE A 374 19.13 3.89 11.15
CA ILE A 374 17.99 3.28 11.81
C ILE A 374 16.81 3.36 10.82
N GLY A 375 16.92 2.60 9.74
CA GLY A 375 15.78 2.10 8.98
C GLY A 375 15.30 0.80 9.64
N GLN A 376 14.41 0.03 9.05
CA GLN A 376 14.89 -1.08 8.24
C GLN A 376 16.09 -1.82 8.89
N CYS A 377 15.81 -3.00 9.42
CA CYS A 377 16.75 -3.95 10.01
C CYS A 377 18.13 -3.98 9.33
N CYS A 378 19.21 -3.63 10.06
CA CYS A 378 20.58 -3.81 9.57
C CYS A 378 21.40 -4.76 10.44
N CYS A 379 22.12 -5.66 9.73
CA CYS A 379 23.14 -6.62 10.15
C CYS A 379 22.65 -7.91 10.84
N ASN A 380 22.60 -9.03 10.07
CA ASN A 380 22.22 -10.37 10.52
C ASN A 380 21.02 -10.36 11.47
N CYS A 381 19.88 -9.88 10.98
CA CYS A 381 18.62 -9.98 11.68
C CYS A 381 18.13 -11.42 11.59
N ASN A 382 18.47 -12.20 12.62
CA ASN A 382 17.77 -13.44 12.94
C ASN A 382 16.55 -13.04 13.80
N LEU A 383 15.62 -12.29 13.20
CA LEU A 383 14.32 -12.04 13.82
C LEU A 383 13.52 -13.31 13.67
N THR A 384 13.13 -13.96 14.75
CA THR A 384 12.35 -15.19 14.63
C THR A 384 10.94 -14.88 14.12
N SER A 385 10.24 -13.90 14.66
CA SER A 385 8.90 -13.55 14.19
C SER A 385 8.57 -12.10 14.49
N ILE A 386 7.63 -11.56 13.72
CA ILE A 386 7.00 -10.26 13.98
C ILE A 386 5.54 -10.54 14.26
N ASP A 387 5.13 -10.35 15.52
CA ASP A 387 3.75 -10.51 15.96
C ASP A 387 3.25 -9.13 16.42
N LEU A 388 2.31 -8.55 15.68
CA LEU A 388 1.66 -7.29 16.03
C LEU A 388 0.17 -7.39 15.72
N GLU A 389 -0.71 -7.07 16.68
CA GLU A 389 -2.17 -7.07 16.40
C GLU A 389 -2.52 -6.15 15.22
N ARG A 390 -1.97 -4.91 15.19
CA ARG A 390 -2.24 -3.95 14.10
C ARG A 390 -1.04 -3.07 13.81
N TYR A 391 -0.78 -2.87 12.53
CA TYR A 391 0.21 -1.91 12.05
C TYR A 391 -0.45 -0.91 11.10
N THR A 392 -0.21 0.39 11.32
CA THR A 392 -0.68 1.45 10.42
C THR A 392 0.42 2.45 10.16
N LEU A 393 0.88 2.54 8.93
CA LEU A 393 1.86 3.53 8.49
C LEU A 393 1.13 4.63 7.70
N ARG A 394 1.35 5.89 8.11
CA ARG A 394 0.89 7.08 7.41
C ARG A 394 2.13 7.87 6.99
N ALA A 395 2.48 7.84 5.71
CA ALA A 395 3.71 8.48 5.26
C ALA A 395 3.56 10.01 5.18
N LEU A 396 2.46 10.50 4.62
CA LEU A 396 2.12 11.91 4.62
C LEU A 396 0.64 12.15 4.96
N ASP A 397 0.40 12.92 6.03
CA ASP A 397 -0.93 13.33 6.51
C ASP A 397 -0.97 14.88 6.57
N TRP A 398 -1.71 15.52 5.67
CA TRP A 398 -1.80 16.99 5.58
C TRP A 398 -3.19 17.53 5.99
N GLU A 399 -3.30 17.99 7.24
CA GLU A 399 -4.50 18.67 7.77
C GLU A 399 -4.25 20.19 8.02
N PRO A 400 -4.56 21.10 7.07
CA PRO A 400 -4.58 22.53 7.39
C PRO A 400 -5.76 22.86 8.33
N ARG A 401 -5.48 23.55 9.44
CA ARG A 401 -6.48 23.84 10.51
C ARG A 401 -7.49 24.94 10.18
N GLU A 402 -7.22 25.85 9.24
CA GLU A 402 -8.16 26.91 8.82
C GLU A 402 -8.06 27.22 7.31
N PRO A 403 -9.20 27.37 6.58
CA PRO A 403 -9.18 27.66 5.15
C PRO A 403 -8.87 29.15 4.86
N PRO A 404 -8.06 29.46 3.84
CA PRO A 404 -7.84 30.83 3.40
C PRO A 404 -9.15 31.50 2.94
N ARG A 405 -9.34 32.78 3.29
CA ARG A 405 -10.45 33.61 2.78
C ARG A 405 -10.00 34.30 1.48
N GLY A 406 -10.33 33.76 0.30
CA GLY A 406 -9.99 34.35 -1.01
C GLY A 406 -9.94 33.34 -2.17
N ALA A 407 -9.54 33.77 -3.37
CA ALA A 407 -9.14 32.86 -4.43
C ALA A 407 -7.85 32.13 -4.00
N VAL A 408 -7.85 30.80 -4.08
CA VAL A 408 -6.76 29.95 -3.57
C VAL A 408 -6.08 29.26 -4.74
N ALA A 409 -4.76 29.40 -4.81
CA ALA A 409 -3.90 28.53 -5.61
C ALA A 409 -3.39 27.40 -4.71
N ALA A 410 -3.67 26.15 -5.07
CA ALA A 410 -3.06 24.97 -4.48
C ALA A 410 -2.00 24.44 -5.46
N MET A 411 -0.79 24.12 -4.97
CA MET A 411 0.33 23.67 -5.80
C MET A 411 1.05 22.54 -5.06
N SER A 412 1.18 21.34 -5.65
CA SER A 412 1.79 20.20 -4.96
C SER A 412 2.70 19.35 -5.87
N TYR A 413 3.94 19.10 -5.40
CA TYR A 413 4.95 18.16 -5.92
C TYR A 413 5.71 17.48 -4.76
N PHE A 414 5.84 16.15 -4.78
CA PHE A 414 6.47 15.25 -3.80
C PHE A 414 7.19 14.14 -4.60
N TYR A 415 8.35 13.74 -4.09
CA TYR A 415 9.21 12.68 -4.61
C TYR A 415 9.40 11.69 -3.46
N ASP A 416 9.18 10.39 -3.71
CA ASP A 416 9.28 9.30 -2.72
C ASP A 416 8.33 9.48 -1.53
N VAL A 417 7.01 9.39 -1.75
CA VAL A 417 6.04 9.59 -0.66
C VAL A 417 6.13 8.46 0.36
N ALA A 418 6.14 7.23 -0.14
CA ALA A 418 6.26 6.02 0.66
C ALA A 418 7.11 4.99 -0.10
N ALA A 419 8.21 5.45 -0.70
CA ALA A 419 9.18 4.57 -1.34
C ALA A 419 9.85 3.68 -0.28
N ASP A 420 10.03 2.39 -0.55
CA ASP A 420 10.63 1.42 0.38
C ASP A 420 9.94 1.41 1.76
N ALA A 421 8.64 1.68 1.82
CA ALA A 421 7.91 1.86 3.08
C ALA A 421 7.27 0.55 3.55
N GLY A 422 7.58 0.14 4.79
CA GLY A 422 6.99 -1.07 5.36
C GLY A 422 7.49 -1.43 6.75
N ILE A 423 7.00 -2.56 7.29
CA ILE A 423 7.57 -3.17 8.50
C ILE A 423 9.07 -3.45 8.24
N ILE A 424 9.35 -3.96 7.05
CA ILE A 424 10.68 -4.15 6.49
C ILE A 424 10.74 -3.32 5.22
N GLY A 425 11.05 -2.04 5.34
CA GLY A 425 11.07 -1.15 4.19
C GLY A 425 12.04 -1.60 3.08
N GLN A 426 13.29 -1.90 3.42
CA GLN A 426 14.32 -2.39 2.51
C GLN A 426 15.14 -3.43 3.26
N CYS A 427 15.35 -4.60 2.66
CA CYS A 427 16.09 -5.70 3.26
C CYS A 427 17.41 -5.94 2.50
N CYS A 428 18.50 -5.36 2.98
CA CYS A 428 19.80 -5.40 2.30
C CYS A 428 20.73 -6.56 2.73
N CYS A 429 20.28 -7.50 3.56
CA CYS A 429 21.09 -8.60 4.11
C CYS A 429 20.30 -9.92 4.20
N ASN A 430 20.99 -11.06 4.37
CA ASN A 430 20.34 -12.36 4.63
C ASN A 430 19.40 -12.25 5.85
N CYS A 431 18.10 -12.21 5.61
CA CYS A 431 17.08 -12.15 6.65
C CYS A 431 16.47 -13.54 6.82
N ASN A 432 16.51 -14.04 8.05
CA ASN A 432 15.89 -15.32 8.39
C ASN A 432 14.75 -15.02 9.36
N LEU A 433 13.61 -14.68 8.78
CA LEU A 433 12.37 -14.34 9.47
C LEU A 433 11.45 -15.56 9.44
N THR A 434 11.04 -16.13 10.56
CA THR A 434 10.19 -17.34 10.48
C THR A 434 8.74 -17.01 10.17
N SER A 435 8.10 -16.07 10.86
CA SER A 435 6.72 -15.67 10.55
C SER A 435 6.46 -14.17 10.71
N ILE A 436 5.47 -13.66 10.00
CA ILE A 436 4.83 -12.36 10.25
C ILE A 436 3.36 -12.62 10.53
N ASP A 437 2.91 -12.34 11.74
CA ASP A 437 1.55 -12.60 12.21
C ASP A 437 0.90 -11.26 12.57
N LEU A 438 -0.13 -10.83 11.82
CA LEU A 438 -0.87 -9.58 12.13
C LEU A 438 -2.39 -9.76 11.95
N GLU A 439 -3.22 -9.17 12.81
CA GLU A 439 -4.67 -9.09 12.48
C GLU A 439 -4.88 -8.08 11.34
N ARG A 440 -4.17 -6.95 11.38
CA ARG A 440 -4.38 -5.89 10.38
C ARG A 440 -3.12 -5.12 10.02
N TYR A 441 -2.82 -5.07 8.73
CA TYR A 441 -1.86 -4.14 8.16
C TYR A 441 -2.58 -3.04 7.38
N THR A 442 -2.20 -1.78 7.58
CA THR A 442 -2.73 -0.65 6.80
C THR A 442 -1.63 0.33 6.43
N LEU A 443 -1.28 0.42 5.15
CA LEU A 443 -0.42 1.48 4.62
C LEU A 443 -1.29 2.57 4.01
N ARG A 444 -1.04 3.82 4.41
CA ARG A 444 -1.59 5.02 3.77
C ARG A 444 -0.44 5.91 3.36
N ALA A 445 -0.09 5.92 2.08
CA ALA A 445 1.05 6.70 1.62
C ALA A 445 0.70 8.19 1.61
N LEU A 446 -0.39 8.57 0.94
CA LEU A 446 -0.85 9.96 0.88
C LEU A 446 -2.34 10.09 1.19
N ASP A 447 -2.65 10.64 2.38
CA ASP A 447 -4.01 11.00 2.80
C ASP A 447 -4.20 12.53 2.70
N TRP A 448 -5.08 13.00 1.81
CA TRP A 448 -5.43 14.44 1.73
C TRP A 448 -6.89 14.74 2.13
N GLU A 449 -7.09 15.19 3.38
CA GLU A 449 -8.40 15.57 3.95
C GLU A 449 -8.44 17.03 4.49
N PRO A 450 -8.69 18.07 3.68
CA PRO A 450 -8.96 19.40 4.20
C PRO A 450 -10.32 19.48 4.93
N ARG A 451 -10.34 19.96 6.18
CA ARG A 451 -11.56 20.02 7.03
C ARG A 451 -12.60 21.06 6.60
N GLU A 452 -12.19 22.17 5.99
CA GLU A 452 -13.08 23.21 5.46
C GLU A 452 -12.59 23.68 4.08
N PRO A 453 -13.50 23.99 3.14
CA PRO A 453 -13.12 24.36 1.77
C PRO A 453 -12.75 25.84 1.66
N PRO A 454 -11.83 26.22 0.76
CA PRO A 454 -11.56 27.62 0.48
C PRO A 454 -12.79 28.35 -0.08
N ARG A 455 -12.97 29.61 0.33
CA ARG A 455 -14.07 30.49 -0.14
C ARG A 455 -13.60 31.35 -1.32
N GLY A 456 -13.69 30.85 -2.55
CA GLY A 456 -13.32 31.56 -3.80
C GLY A 456 -13.07 30.65 -5.01
N ALA A 457 -12.60 31.23 -6.14
CA ALA A 457 -12.10 30.45 -7.28
C ALA A 457 -10.84 29.66 -6.88
N VAL A 458 -10.73 28.41 -7.33
CA VAL A 458 -9.60 27.52 -7.03
C VAL A 458 -8.85 27.18 -8.31
N ALA A 459 -7.55 27.41 -8.30
CA ALA A 459 -6.62 26.86 -9.28
C ALA A 459 -5.80 25.76 -8.58
N ALA A 460 -5.84 24.54 -9.11
CA ALA A 460 -5.10 23.38 -8.59
C ALA A 460 -4.13 22.85 -9.67
N MET A 461 -2.95 22.36 -9.27
CA MET A 461 -1.95 21.77 -10.18
C MET A 461 -1.08 20.75 -9.41
N SER A 462 -0.94 19.50 -9.87
CA SER A 462 -0.41 18.37 -9.04
C SER A 462 0.50 17.37 -9.79
N TYR A 463 1.62 16.92 -9.19
CA TYR A 463 2.44 15.80 -9.69
C TYR A 463 3.18 15.01 -8.60
N PHE A 464 3.08 13.67 -8.52
CA PHE A 464 3.92 12.86 -7.61
C PHE A 464 4.57 11.65 -8.29
N TYR A 465 5.81 11.36 -7.88
CA TYR A 465 6.70 10.30 -8.34
C TYR A 465 6.93 9.36 -7.14
N ASP A 466 6.84 8.04 -7.36
CA ASP A 466 7.03 6.99 -6.36
C ASP A 466 6.03 7.11 -5.19
N VAL A 467 4.74 7.05 -5.53
CA VAL A 467 3.65 7.05 -4.56
C VAL A 467 3.39 5.64 -4.09
N ALA A 468 4.03 5.25 -2.98
CA ALA A 468 4.05 3.87 -2.50
C ALA A 468 4.76 2.92 -3.48
N ALA A 469 5.87 3.37 -4.07
CA ALA A 469 6.78 2.49 -4.81
C ALA A 469 7.51 1.55 -3.84
N ASP A 470 7.71 0.29 -4.20
CA ASP A 470 8.41 -0.67 -3.34
C ASP A 470 7.83 -0.70 -1.91
N ALA A 471 6.50 -0.61 -1.77
CA ALA A 471 5.86 -0.36 -0.48
C ALA A 471 4.99 -1.53 -0.03
N GLY A 472 5.10 -1.92 1.24
CA GLY A 472 4.43 -3.12 1.70
C GLY A 472 4.68 -3.52 3.14
N ILE A 473 4.40 -4.79 3.49
CA ILE A 473 4.97 -5.34 4.74
C ILE A 473 6.47 -5.46 4.58
N ILE A 474 6.90 -5.94 3.42
CA ILE A 474 8.26 -5.92 2.92
C ILE A 474 8.25 -5.02 1.68
N GLY A 475 8.96 -3.89 1.74
CA GLY A 475 9.04 -2.97 0.61
C GLY A 475 9.90 -3.54 -0.50
N GLN A 476 11.22 -3.44 -0.34
CA GLN A 476 12.20 -4.05 -1.25
C GLN A 476 13.05 -5.10 -0.53
N CYS A 477 13.31 -6.24 -1.18
CA CYS A 477 14.16 -7.30 -0.66
C CYS A 477 15.38 -7.55 -1.57
N CYS A 478 16.57 -7.09 -1.15
CA CYS A 478 17.80 -7.14 -1.94
C CYS A 478 18.74 -8.31 -1.59
N CYS A 479 18.35 -9.24 -0.72
CA CYS A 479 19.18 -10.38 -0.26
C CYS A 479 18.34 -11.64 -0.01
N ASN A 480 18.98 -12.80 0.23
CA ASN A 480 18.23 -14.05 0.48
C ASN A 480 17.33 -13.87 1.71
N CYS A 481 16.01 -13.94 1.50
CA CYS A 481 15.03 -13.90 2.57
C CYS A 481 14.43 -15.28 2.74
N ASN A 482 14.58 -15.84 3.94
CA ASN A 482 13.92 -17.08 4.31
C ASN A 482 12.77 -16.70 5.24
N LEU A 483 11.57 -16.61 4.67
CA LEU A 483 10.31 -16.30 5.35
C LEU A 483 9.47 -17.58 5.42
N THR A 484 9.03 -18.06 6.59
CA THR A 484 8.22 -19.30 6.58
C THR A 484 6.75 -18.98 6.29
N SER A 485 6.11 -18.11 7.05
CA SER A 485 4.70 -17.76 6.83
C SER A 485 4.43 -16.26 6.99
N ILE A 486 3.35 -15.80 6.35
CA ILE A 486 2.72 -14.51 6.62
C ILE A 486 1.24 -14.77 6.87
N ASP A 487 0.77 -14.55 8.09
CA ASP A 487 -0.62 -14.83 8.50
C ASP A 487 -1.33 -13.51 8.84
N LEU A 488 -2.39 -13.17 8.10
CA LEU A 488 -3.02 -11.84 8.09
C LEU A 488 -4.55 -11.84 7.95
N GLU A 489 -5.33 -11.41 8.94
CA GLU A 489 -6.80 -11.27 8.68
C GLU A 489 -7.08 -10.19 7.62
N ARG A 490 -6.36 -9.05 7.67
CA ARG A 490 -6.61 -7.95 6.73
C ARG A 490 -5.38 -7.16 6.35
N TYR A 491 -5.09 -7.13 5.05
CA TYR A 491 -4.14 -6.21 4.44
C TYR A 491 -4.88 -5.07 3.73
N THR A 492 -4.45 -3.82 3.93
CA THR A 492 -5.00 -2.67 3.21
C THR A 492 -3.89 -1.70 2.82
N LEU A 493 -3.66 -1.51 1.52
CA LEU A 493 -2.79 -0.45 1.01
C LEU A 493 -3.65 0.61 0.32
N ARG A 494 -3.42 1.87 0.70
CA ARG A 494 -3.99 3.04 0.05
C ARG A 494 -2.86 3.96 -0.35
N ALA A 495 -2.51 3.99 -1.63
CA ALA A 495 -1.39 4.78 -2.10
C ALA A 495 -1.79 6.26 -2.17
N LEU A 496 -2.91 6.57 -2.82
CA LEU A 496 -3.41 7.94 -2.95
C LEU A 496 -4.91 8.01 -2.63
N ASP A 497 -5.27 8.53 -1.45
CA ASP A 497 -6.65 8.81 -1.02
C ASP A 497 -6.93 10.33 -1.09
N TRP A 498 -7.83 10.76 -1.97
CA TRP A 498 -8.29 12.15 -2.05
C TRP A 498 -9.79 12.29 -1.71
N GLU A 499 -10.09 12.68 -0.46
CA GLU A 499 -11.46 12.91 0.06
C GLU A 499 -11.67 14.34 0.64
N PRO A 500 -12.00 15.38 -0.15
CA PRO A 500 -12.40 16.67 0.40
C PRO A 500 -13.82 16.60 1.02
N ARG A 501 -13.98 17.04 2.27
CA ARG A 501 -15.28 16.97 3.00
C ARG A 501 -16.36 17.93 2.49
N GLU A 502 -15.97 19.09 1.94
CA GLU A 502 -16.86 20.06 1.31
C GLU A 502 -16.18 20.64 0.05
N PRO A 503 -16.92 21.06 -0.99
CA PRO A 503 -16.35 21.56 -2.24
C PRO A 503 -15.96 23.05 -2.17
N PRO A 504 -14.99 23.49 -2.98
CA PRO A 504 -14.70 24.91 -3.16
C PRO A 504 -15.89 25.67 -3.76
N ARG A 505 -16.09 26.91 -3.30
CA ARG A 505 -17.16 27.81 -3.79
C ARG A 505 -16.62 28.75 -4.89
N GLY A 506 -16.61 28.32 -6.16
CA GLY A 506 -16.18 29.12 -7.31
C GLY A 506 -15.83 28.29 -8.57
N ALA A 507 -15.31 28.94 -9.62
CA ALA A 507 -14.74 28.24 -10.78
C ALA A 507 -13.50 27.44 -10.39
N VAL A 508 -13.35 26.24 -10.96
CA VAL A 508 -12.22 25.33 -10.72
C VAL A 508 -11.46 25.10 -12.02
N ALA A 509 -10.15 25.35 -11.98
CA ALA A 509 -9.21 24.95 -13.03
C ALA A 509 -8.23 23.92 -12.42
N ALA A 510 -8.09 22.75 -13.04
CA ALA A 510 -7.26 21.63 -12.54
C ALA A 510 -6.35 21.05 -13.66
N MET A 511 -5.15 20.56 -13.30
CA MET A 511 -4.20 19.89 -14.22
C MET A 511 -3.26 18.90 -13.44
N SER A 512 -3.03 17.65 -13.90
CA SER A 512 -2.50 16.54 -13.04
C SER A 512 -1.53 15.54 -13.73
N TYR A 513 -0.46 15.03 -13.05
CA TYR A 513 0.46 13.97 -13.56
C TYR A 513 1.15 13.07 -12.52
N PHE A 514 0.95 11.75 -12.43
CA PHE A 514 1.65 10.93 -11.41
C PHE A 514 2.18 9.61 -11.97
N TYR A 515 3.38 9.23 -11.50
CA TYR A 515 4.26 8.16 -11.97
C TYR A 515 4.52 7.22 -10.78
N ASP A 516 4.53 5.92 -11.02
CA ASP A 516 4.74 4.88 -10.01
C ASP A 516 3.77 5.01 -8.82
N VAL A 517 2.48 4.91 -9.13
CA VAL A 517 1.42 4.95 -8.10
C VAL A 517 1.09 3.53 -7.68
N ALA A 518 1.56 3.14 -6.51
CA ALA A 518 1.57 1.75 -6.04
C ALA A 518 2.34 0.82 -7.00
N ALA A 519 3.43 1.31 -7.61
CA ALA A 519 4.33 0.47 -8.38
C ALA A 519 5.11 -0.46 -7.46
N ASP A 520 5.30 -1.72 -7.82
CA ASP A 520 6.00 -2.68 -6.95
C ASP A 520 5.43 -2.68 -5.51
N ALA A 521 4.11 -2.56 -5.36
CA ALA A 521 3.48 -2.35 -4.05
C ALA A 521 2.65 -3.55 -3.62
N GLY A 522 2.78 -3.98 -2.35
CA GLY A 522 2.15 -5.22 -1.94
C GLY A 522 2.39 -5.70 -0.52
N ILE A 523 2.14 -6.99 -0.25
CA ILE A 523 2.68 -7.60 0.98
C ILE A 523 4.20 -7.63 0.85
N ILE A 524 4.69 -8.01 -0.33
CA ILE A 524 6.07 -7.90 -0.79
C ILE A 524 6.05 -7.01 -2.02
N GLY A 525 6.75 -5.88 -1.96
CA GLY A 525 6.83 -4.96 -3.09
C GLY A 525 7.72 -5.52 -4.20
N GLN A 526 9.03 -5.35 -4.07
CA GLN A 526 10.01 -5.92 -4.99
C GLN A 526 10.93 -6.93 -4.30
N CYS A 527 11.20 -8.05 -4.96
CA CYS A 527 12.09 -9.09 -4.48
C CYS A 527 13.24 -9.36 -5.46
N CYS A 528 14.43 -8.82 -5.18
CA CYS A 528 15.62 -8.92 -6.03
C CYS A 528 16.56 -10.11 -5.72
N CYS A 529 16.18 -11.02 -4.82
CA CYS A 529 17.02 -12.16 -4.38
C CYS A 529 16.18 -13.42 -4.09
N ASN A 530 16.82 -14.57 -3.80
CA ASN A 530 16.06 -15.80 -3.53
C ASN A 530 15.16 -15.61 -2.31
N CYS A 531 13.85 -15.73 -2.51
CA CYS A 531 12.86 -15.71 -1.44
C CYS A 531 12.32 -17.13 -1.27
N ASN A 532 12.51 -17.68 -0.08
CA ASN A 532 11.85 -18.93 0.31
C ASN A 532 10.72 -18.53 1.25
N LEU A 533 9.49 -18.51 0.73
CA LEU A 533 8.27 -18.19 1.45
C LEU A 533 7.42 -19.47 1.53
N THR A 534 7.06 -20.02 2.69
CA THR A 534 6.26 -21.27 2.66
C THR A 534 4.79 -20.97 2.40
N SER A 535 4.16 -20.09 3.17
CA SER A 535 2.74 -19.79 3.01
C SER A 535 2.40 -18.31 3.23
N ILE A 536 1.34 -17.86 2.57
CA ILE A 536 0.63 -16.62 2.93
C ILE A 536 -0.82 -17.01 3.19
N ASP A 537 -1.32 -16.73 4.39
CA ASP A 537 -2.72 -16.95 4.78
C ASP A 537 -3.37 -15.60 5.04
N LEU A 538 -4.47 -15.28 4.35
CA LEU A 538 -5.20 -14.05 4.60
C LEU A 538 -6.73 -14.10 4.40
N GLU A 539 -7.52 -13.44 5.26
CA GLU A 539 -8.96 -13.33 4.96
C GLU A 539 -9.22 -12.27 3.87
N ARG A 540 -8.52 -11.14 3.91
CA ARG A 540 -8.80 -10.02 2.99
C ARG A 540 -7.60 -9.19 2.60
N TYR A 541 -7.32 -9.15 1.30
CA TYR A 541 -6.40 -8.21 0.67
C TYR A 541 -7.19 -7.07 0.02
N THR A 542 -6.76 -5.83 0.25
CA THR A 542 -7.32 -4.66 -0.44
C THR A 542 -6.22 -3.68 -0.81
N LEU A 543 -5.97 -3.51 -2.10
CA LEU A 543 -5.11 -2.45 -2.63
C LEU A 543 -5.98 -1.42 -3.35
N ARG A 544 -5.80 -0.15 -2.98
CA ARG A 544 -6.36 1.02 -3.68
C ARG A 544 -5.19 1.89 -4.08
N ALA A 545 -4.83 1.88 -5.36
CA ALA A 545 -3.71 2.69 -5.83
C ALA A 545 -4.12 4.17 -5.91
N LEU A 546 -5.22 4.46 -6.62
CA LEU A 546 -5.75 5.81 -6.74
C LEU A 546 -7.26 5.83 -6.46
N ASP A 547 -7.65 6.47 -5.35
CA ASP A 547 -9.04 6.63 -4.92
C ASP A 547 -9.42 8.12 -4.89
N TRP A 548 -10.34 8.52 -5.78
CA TRP A 548 -10.81 9.90 -5.90
C TRP A 548 -12.32 9.97 -5.58
N GLU A 549 -12.69 10.40 -4.36
CA GLU A 549 -14.08 10.50 -3.86
C GLU A 549 -14.44 11.91 -3.28
N PRO A 550 -14.82 12.92 -4.09
CA PRO A 550 -15.34 14.19 -3.59
C PRO A 550 -16.78 14.04 -3.08
N ARG A 551 -17.04 14.49 -1.84
CA ARG A 551 -18.37 14.35 -1.19
C ARG A 551 -19.46 15.26 -1.75
N GLU A 552 -19.12 16.48 -2.19
CA GLU A 552 -20.03 17.36 -2.95
C GLU A 552 -19.26 18.03 -4.12
N PRO A 553 -19.94 18.61 -5.13
CA PRO A 553 -19.31 19.07 -6.36
C PRO A 553 -18.93 20.55 -6.31
N PRO A 554 -17.89 20.97 -7.07
CA PRO A 554 -17.57 22.39 -7.22
C PRO A 554 -18.73 23.18 -7.87
N ARG A 555 -18.96 24.39 -7.38
CA ARG A 555 -20.01 25.30 -7.89
C ARG A 555 -19.42 26.30 -8.90
N GLY A 556 -19.43 25.99 -10.21
CA GLY A 556 -18.93 26.88 -11.28
C GLY A 556 -18.52 26.13 -12.55
N ALA A 557 -17.90 26.83 -13.51
CA ALA A 557 -17.25 26.18 -14.66
C ALA A 557 -16.05 25.34 -14.20
N VAL A 558 -15.90 24.14 -14.75
CA VAL A 558 -14.79 23.20 -14.49
C VAL A 558 -14.01 22.98 -15.78
N ALA A 559 -12.70 23.25 -15.73
CA ALA A 559 -11.75 22.88 -16.76
C ALA A 559 -10.72 21.91 -16.16
N ALA A 560 -10.54 20.72 -16.75
CA ALA A 560 -9.66 19.65 -16.26
C ALA A 560 -8.77 19.05 -17.38
N MET A 561 -7.55 18.61 -17.06
CA MET A 561 -6.64 17.88 -17.98
C MET A 561 -5.63 16.96 -17.21
N SER A 562 -5.43 15.69 -17.57
CA SER A 562 -4.83 14.64 -16.67
C SER A 562 -3.91 13.59 -17.34
N TYR A 563 -2.87 13.06 -16.64
CA TYR A 563 -2.03 11.93 -17.13
C TYR A 563 -1.38 11.04 -16.04
N PHE A 564 -1.46 9.70 -16.08
CA PHE A 564 -0.78 8.87 -15.07
C PHE A 564 -0.17 7.61 -15.69
N TYR A 565 1.03 7.25 -15.22
CA TYR A 565 1.92 6.20 -15.72
C TYR A 565 2.22 5.25 -14.56
N ASP A 566 2.26 3.94 -14.82
CA ASP A 566 2.53 2.89 -13.81
C ASP A 566 1.60 3.00 -12.59
N VAL A 567 0.28 2.91 -12.86
CA VAL A 567 -0.73 2.93 -11.80
C VAL A 567 -1.07 1.49 -11.42
N ALA A 568 -0.65 1.09 -10.24
CA ALA A 568 -0.66 -0.30 -9.79
C ALA A 568 0.14 -1.23 -10.73
N ALA A 569 1.22 -0.72 -11.34
CA ALA A 569 2.14 -1.54 -12.11
C ALA A 569 2.90 -2.48 -11.17
N ASP A 570 3.01 -3.76 -11.50
CA ASP A 570 3.65 -4.75 -10.61
C ASP A 570 3.06 -4.70 -9.19
N ALA A 571 1.74 -4.47 -9.03
CA ALA A 571 1.12 -4.31 -7.72
C ALA A 571 0.37 -5.58 -7.31
N GLY A 572 0.55 -6.02 -6.06
CA GLY A 572 -0.03 -7.29 -5.67
C GLY A 572 0.23 -7.82 -4.27
N ILE A 573 0.01 -9.11 -4.04
CA ILE A 573 0.56 -9.75 -2.83
C ILE A 573 2.09 -9.76 -2.95
N ILE A 574 2.58 -10.12 -4.14
CA ILE A 574 3.97 -9.96 -4.57
C ILE A 574 3.93 -9.08 -5.80
N GLY A 575 4.64 -7.95 -5.75
CA GLY A 575 4.74 -7.05 -6.89
C GLY A 575 5.64 -7.62 -7.97
N GLN A 576 6.93 -7.29 -7.94
CA GLN A 576 7.92 -7.85 -8.85
C GLN A 576 8.86 -8.84 -8.16
N CYS A 577 9.11 -9.98 -8.82
CA CYS A 577 10.04 -11.00 -8.36
C CYS A 577 11.17 -11.24 -9.36
N CYS A 578 12.37 -10.70 -9.10
CA CYS A 578 13.53 -10.79 -9.99
C CYS A 578 14.46 -12.00 -9.74
N CYS A 579 14.10 -12.92 -8.84
CA CYS A 579 14.94 -14.05 -8.42
C CYS A 579 14.12 -15.31 -8.09
N ASN A 580 14.77 -16.44 -7.73
CA ASN A 580 14.02 -17.68 -7.48
C ASN A 580 13.08 -17.49 -6.27
N CYS A 581 11.77 -17.63 -6.49
CA CYS A 581 10.76 -17.63 -5.44
C CYS A 581 10.29 -19.06 -5.23
N ASN A 582 10.41 -19.56 -4.00
CA ASN A 582 9.79 -20.82 -3.62
C ASN A 582 8.66 -20.48 -2.66
N LEU A 583 7.43 -20.44 -3.19
CA LEU A 583 6.18 -20.20 -2.48
C LEU A 583 5.40 -21.52 -2.38
N THR A 584 5.03 -22.03 -1.21
CA THR A 584 4.25 -23.29 -1.20
C THR A 584 2.78 -23.01 -1.46
N SER A 585 2.15 -22.14 -0.67
CA SER A 585 0.71 -21.86 -0.81
C SER A 585 0.35 -20.40 -0.56
N ILE A 586 -0.70 -19.94 -1.21
CA ILE A 586 -1.42 -18.71 -0.86
C ILE A 586 -2.88 -19.11 -0.60
N ASP A 587 -3.39 -18.84 0.59
CA ASP A 587 -4.78 -19.08 0.99
C ASP A 587 -5.44 -17.72 1.24
N LEU A 588 -6.55 -17.44 0.54
CA LEU A 588 -7.25 -16.16 0.70
C LEU A 588 -8.77 -16.17 0.49
N GLU A 589 -9.57 -15.66 1.43
CA GLU A 589 -11.02 -15.54 1.15
C GLU A 589 -11.31 -14.47 0.08
N ARG A 590 -10.62 -13.32 0.14
CA ARG A 590 -10.92 -12.20 -0.76
C ARG A 590 -9.73 -11.36 -1.15
N TYR A 591 -9.46 -11.32 -2.45
CA TYR A 591 -8.57 -10.35 -3.09
C TYR A 591 -9.38 -9.21 -3.73
N THR A 592 -8.96 -7.96 -3.49
CA THR A 592 -9.53 -6.81 -4.18
C THR A 592 -8.44 -5.81 -4.52
N LEU A 593 -8.20 -5.61 -5.81
CA LEU A 593 -7.36 -4.53 -6.33
C LEU A 593 -8.21 -3.52 -7.08
N ARG A 594 -8.06 -2.25 -6.73
CA ARG A 594 -8.61 -1.11 -7.46
C ARG A 594 -7.46 -0.22 -7.86
N ALA A 595 -7.09 -0.23 -9.14
CA ALA A 595 -5.98 0.59 -9.61
C ALA A 595 -6.42 2.05 -9.69
N LEU A 596 -7.50 2.33 -10.42
CA LEU A 596 -8.05 3.67 -10.56
C LEU A 596 -9.55 3.68 -10.30
N ASP A 597 -9.96 4.31 -9.19
CA ASP A 597 -11.36 4.47 -8.78
C ASP A 597 -11.75 5.96 -8.79
N TRP A 598 -12.70 6.34 -9.66
CA TRP A 598 -13.20 7.71 -9.77
C TRP A 598 -14.72 7.78 -9.56
N GLU A 599 -15.14 8.05 -8.31
CA GLU A 599 -16.55 8.18 -7.88
C GLU A 599 -16.93 9.60 -7.37
N PRO A 600 -17.35 10.55 -8.22
CA PRO A 600 -17.93 11.81 -7.73
C PRO A 600 -19.39 11.60 -7.25
N ARG A 601 -19.71 11.97 -6.00
CA ARG A 601 -21.06 11.78 -5.40
C ARG A 601 -22.16 12.66 -5.97
N GLU A 602 -21.82 13.85 -6.48
CA GLU A 602 -22.73 14.82 -7.09
C GLU A 602 -22.04 15.50 -8.30
N PRO A 603 -22.77 16.09 -9.26
CA PRO A 603 -22.19 16.60 -10.49
C PRO A 603 -21.77 18.08 -10.42
N PRO A 604 -20.72 18.49 -11.13
CA PRO A 604 -20.39 19.91 -11.29
C PRO A 604 -21.54 20.68 -11.97
N ARG A 605 -21.80 21.90 -11.49
CA ARG A 605 -22.84 22.81 -12.03
C ARG A 605 -22.21 23.87 -12.94
N GLY A 606 -22.25 23.70 -14.27
CA GLY A 606 -21.68 24.64 -15.24
C GLY A 606 -21.24 23.97 -16.55
N ALA A 607 -20.51 24.70 -17.41
CA ALA A 607 -19.82 24.11 -18.54
C ALA A 607 -18.63 23.27 -18.04
N VAL A 608 -18.48 22.05 -18.58
CA VAL A 608 -17.39 21.12 -18.27
C VAL A 608 -16.57 20.89 -19.53
N ALA A 609 -15.26 21.12 -19.45
CA ALA A 609 -14.29 20.76 -20.48
C ALA A 609 -13.24 19.81 -19.87
N ALA A 610 -13.03 18.63 -20.46
CA ALA A 610 -12.12 17.60 -19.94
C ALA A 610 -11.27 16.92 -21.06
N MET A 611 -10.02 16.52 -20.75
CA MET A 611 -9.12 15.75 -21.65
C MET A 611 -8.05 14.93 -20.87
N SER A 612 -7.86 13.61 -21.08
CA SER A 612 -7.05 12.72 -20.17
C SER A 612 -6.28 11.57 -20.87
N TYR A 613 -5.10 11.15 -20.35
CA TYR A 613 -4.35 9.95 -20.82
C TYR A 613 -3.60 9.11 -19.76
N PHE A 614 -3.83 7.80 -19.70
CA PHE A 614 -3.17 6.85 -18.78
C PHE A 614 -2.35 5.80 -19.53
N TYR A 615 -1.26 5.35 -18.94
CA TYR A 615 -0.36 4.31 -19.45
C TYR A 615 -0.08 3.32 -18.31
N ASP A 616 -0.04 2.03 -18.59
CA ASP A 616 0.24 0.97 -17.62
C ASP A 616 -0.66 1.09 -16.37
N VAL A 617 -1.97 1.05 -16.61
CA VAL A 617 -2.94 0.91 -15.53
C VAL A 617 -3.05 -0.58 -15.24
N ALA A 618 -2.85 -0.96 -13.98
CA ALA A 618 -2.86 -2.37 -13.58
C ALA A 618 -1.98 -3.28 -14.46
N ALA A 619 -0.89 -2.75 -15.03
CA ALA A 619 0.06 -3.53 -15.81
C ALA A 619 0.79 -4.51 -14.89
N ASP A 620 0.84 -5.79 -15.21
CA ASP A 620 1.40 -6.79 -14.31
C ASP A 620 0.78 -6.73 -12.90
N ALA A 621 -0.51 -6.38 -12.76
CA ALA A 621 -1.15 -6.27 -11.46
C ALA A 621 -1.84 -7.58 -11.06
N GLY A 622 -1.63 -8.03 -9.82
CA GLY A 622 -2.18 -9.33 -9.45
C GLY A 622 -1.89 -9.87 -8.05
N ILE A 623 -2.07 -11.19 -7.87
CA ILE A 623 -1.53 -11.84 -6.67
C ILE A 623 0.00 -11.85 -6.79
N ILE A 624 0.50 -12.18 -7.98
CA ILE A 624 1.89 -12.03 -8.40
C ILE A 624 1.87 -11.13 -9.63
N GLY A 625 2.60 -10.02 -9.60
CA GLY A 625 2.74 -9.15 -10.75
C GLY A 625 3.66 -9.75 -11.80
N GLN A 626 4.89 -9.24 -11.90
CA GLN A 626 5.90 -9.82 -12.78
C GLN A 626 6.83 -10.81 -12.06
N CYS A 627 7.07 -11.96 -12.69
CA CYS A 627 8.02 -12.96 -12.24
C CYS A 627 9.16 -13.19 -13.25
N CYS A 628 10.34 -12.64 -12.99
CA CYS A 628 11.49 -12.71 -13.91
C CYS A 628 12.41 -13.93 -13.71
N CYS A 629 12.09 -14.86 -12.79
CA CYS A 629 12.94 -15.99 -12.40
C CYS A 629 12.15 -17.27 -12.07
N ASN A 630 12.81 -18.36 -11.64
CA ASN A 630 12.08 -19.61 -11.36
C ASN A 630 11.12 -19.42 -10.17
N CYS A 631 9.82 -19.58 -10.40
CA CYS A 631 8.80 -19.56 -9.37
C CYS A 631 8.29 -20.99 -9.16
N ASN A 632 8.41 -21.50 -7.94
CA ASN A 632 7.78 -22.75 -7.55
C ASN A 632 6.66 -22.40 -6.59
N LEU A 633 5.42 -22.44 -7.09
CA LEU A 633 4.19 -22.20 -6.35
C LEU A 633 3.40 -23.51 -6.25
N THR A 634 3.05 -24.04 -5.09
CA THR A 634 2.28 -25.31 -5.06
C THR A 634 0.80 -25.03 -5.33
N SER A 635 0.17 -24.18 -4.52
CA SER A 635 -1.27 -23.91 -4.66
C SER A 635 -1.64 -22.46 -4.39
N ILE A 636 -2.70 -22.00 -5.05
CA ILE A 636 -3.44 -20.79 -4.68
C ILE A 636 -4.89 -21.22 -4.42
N ASP A 637 -5.40 -20.95 -3.22
CA ASP A 637 -6.80 -21.20 -2.85
C ASP A 637 -7.47 -19.85 -2.57
N LEU A 638 -8.58 -19.56 -3.27
CA LEU A 638 -9.28 -18.30 -3.10
C LEU A 638 -10.81 -18.32 -3.32
N GLU A 639 -11.61 -17.81 -2.39
CA GLU A 639 -13.06 -17.72 -2.67
C GLU A 639 -13.37 -16.65 -3.73
N ARG A 640 -12.70 -15.49 -3.67
CA ARG A 640 -13.01 -14.37 -4.56
C ARG A 640 -11.82 -13.51 -4.95
N TYR A 641 -11.56 -13.46 -6.25
CA TYR A 641 -10.69 -12.47 -6.88
C TYR A 641 -11.50 -11.35 -7.52
N THR A 642 -11.11 -10.10 -7.28
CA THR A 642 -11.68 -8.95 -7.96
C THR A 642 -10.60 -7.93 -8.29
N LEU A 643 -10.35 -7.74 -9.58
CA LEU A 643 -9.52 -6.65 -10.10
C LEU A 643 -10.40 -5.66 -10.85
N ARG A 644 -10.28 -4.39 -10.49
CA ARG A 644 -10.86 -3.26 -11.23
C ARG A 644 -9.72 -2.34 -11.62
N ALA A 645 -9.38 -2.33 -12.90
CA ALA A 645 -8.27 -1.51 -13.36
C ALA A 645 -8.71 -0.04 -13.47
N LEU A 646 -9.78 0.24 -14.21
CA LEU A 646 -10.34 1.57 -14.35
C LEU A 646 -11.86 1.56 -14.10
N ASP A 647 -12.29 2.18 -13.01
CA ASP A 647 -13.70 2.34 -12.62
C ASP A 647 -14.11 3.82 -12.66
N TRP A 648 -15.07 4.16 -13.53
CA TRP A 648 -15.58 5.53 -13.68
C TRP A 648 -17.11 5.60 -13.51
N GLU A 649 -17.56 5.84 -12.27
CA GLU A 649 -18.99 5.91 -11.88
C GLU A 649 -19.43 7.32 -11.37
N PRO A 650 -19.90 8.25 -12.23
CA PRO A 650 -20.56 9.46 -11.75
C PRO A 650 -22.02 9.20 -11.32
N ARG A 651 -22.38 9.55 -10.07
CA ARG A 651 -23.73 9.30 -9.51
C ARG A 651 -24.85 10.18 -10.08
N GLU A 652 -24.53 11.38 -10.56
CA GLU A 652 -25.47 12.31 -11.20
C GLU A 652 -24.79 13.01 -12.40
N PRO A 653 -25.54 13.49 -13.41
CA PRO A 653 -24.98 14.12 -14.60
C PRO A 653 -24.58 15.59 -14.45
N PRO A 654 -23.52 16.04 -15.17
CA PRO A 654 -23.23 17.46 -15.32
C PRO A 654 -24.41 18.24 -15.93
N ARG A 655 -24.65 19.47 -15.43
CA ARG A 655 -25.68 20.38 -15.95
C ARG A 655 -25.03 21.48 -16.81
N GLY A 656 -25.08 21.38 -18.15
CA GLY A 656 -24.48 22.35 -19.08
C GLY A 656 -24.01 21.74 -20.40
N ALA A 657 -23.26 22.51 -21.20
CA ALA A 657 -22.54 21.95 -22.35
C ALA A 657 -21.33 21.15 -21.86
N VAL A 658 -21.15 19.93 -22.39
CA VAL A 658 -20.04 19.02 -22.06
C VAL A 658 -19.21 18.81 -23.32
N ALA A 659 -17.90 19.05 -23.21
CA ALA A 659 -16.91 18.75 -24.25
C ALA A 659 -15.91 17.70 -23.73
N ALA A 660 -15.66 16.61 -24.46
CA ALA A 660 -14.81 15.47 -24.01
C ALA A 660 -13.85 14.92 -25.09
N MET A 661 -12.66 14.44 -24.67
CA MET A 661 -11.62 13.78 -25.50
C MET A 661 -10.66 12.89 -24.65
N SER A 662 -10.38 11.61 -25.00
CA SER A 662 -9.70 10.61 -24.10
C SER A 662 -8.81 9.56 -24.80
N TYR A 663 -7.74 9.07 -24.11
CA TYR A 663 -6.92 7.91 -24.54
C TYR A 663 -6.13 7.17 -23.43
N PHE A 664 -6.10 5.84 -23.46
CA PHE A 664 -5.43 4.94 -22.50
C PHE A 664 -4.68 3.87 -23.29
N TYR A 665 -3.57 3.41 -22.71
CA TYR A 665 -2.72 2.34 -23.21
C TYR A 665 -2.47 1.37 -22.04
N ASP A 666 -2.49 0.07 -22.30
CA ASP A 666 -2.24 -0.97 -21.30
C ASP A 666 -3.12 -0.77 -20.05
N VAL A 667 -4.45 -0.86 -20.23
CA VAL A 667 -5.41 -0.62 -19.13
C VAL A 667 -5.47 -1.78 -18.15
N ALA A 668 -5.26 -2.98 -18.65
CA ALA A 668 -5.12 -4.20 -17.87
C ALA A 668 -4.22 -5.14 -18.69
N ALA A 669 -2.99 -4.71 -18.92
CA ALA A 669 -1.97 -5.49 -19.62
C ALA A 669 -1.34 -6.48 -18.65
N ASP A 670 -1.29 -7.77 -18.98
CA ASP A 670 -0.75 -8.79 -18.08
C ASP A 670 -1.40 -8.74 -16.68
N ALA A 671 -2.68 -8.37 -16.57
CA ALA A 671 -3.36 -8.22 -15.29
C ALA A 671 -4.03 -9.53 -14.87
N GLY A 672 -3.79 -10.02 -13.64
CA GLY A 672 -4.30 -11.34 -13.27
C GLY A 672 -3.99 -11.90 -11.89
N ILE A 673 -4.17 -13.22 -11.72
CA ILE A 673 -3.59 -13.89 -10.53
C ILE A 673 -2.07 -13.88 -10.67
N ILE A 674 -1.58 -14.18 -11.86
CA ILE A 674 -0.19 -14.03 -12.28
C ILE A 674 -0.20 -13.12 -13.50
N GLY A 675 0.55 -12.02 -13.46
CA GLY A 675 0.70 -11.15 -14.62
C GLY A 675 1.64 -11.75 -15.64
N GLN A 676 2.86 -11.23 -15.76
CA GLN A 676 3.87 -11.81 -16.63
C GLN A 676 4.79 -12.81 -15.92
N CYS A 677 5.02 -13.95 -16.57
CA CYS A 677 5.99 -14.96 -16.13
C CYS A 677 7.13 -15.15 -17.13
N CYS A 678 8.31 -14.61 -16.85
CA CYS A 678 9.46 -14.63 -17.77
C CYS A 678 10.37 -15.86 -17.64
N CYS A 679 10.11 -16.80 -16.72
CA CYS A 679 11.00 -17.92 -16.37
C CYS A 679 10.22 -19.22 -16.02
N ASN A 680 10.90 -20.28 -15.54
CA ASN A 680 10.20 -21.54 -15.24
C ASN A 680 9.22 -21.35 -14.07
N CYS A 681 7.93 -21.51 -14.31
CA CYS A 681 6.89 -21.52 -13.28
C CYS A 681 6.41 -22.94 -13.07
N ASN A 682 6.45 -23.42 -11.83
CA ASN A 682 5.82 -24.68 -11.45
C ASN A 682 4.69 -24.35 -10.50
N LEU A 683 3.45 -24.39 -10.99
CA LEU A 683 2.22 -24.19 -10.25
C LEU A 683 1.47 -25.52 -10.15
N THR A 684 1.13 -26.05 -8.97
CA THR A 684 0.36 -27.31 -8.94
C THR A 684 -1.12 -27.03 -9.19
N SER A 685 -1.76 -26.20 -8.39
CA SER A 685 -3.20 -25.95 -8.53
C SER A 685 -3.60 -24.50 -8.25
N ILE A 686 -4.66 -24.05 -8.91
CA ILE A 686 -5.41 -22.84 -8.53
C ILE A 686 -6.84 -23.30 -8.27
N ASP A 687 -7.36 -23.04 -7.08
CA ASP A 687 -8.75 -23.32 -6.70
C ASP A 687 -9.44 -21.98 -6.42
N LEU A 688 -10.55 -21.70 -7.11
CA LEU A 688 -11.28 -20.45 -6.93
C LEU A 688 -12.80 -20.49 -7.15
N GLU A 689 -13.61 -19.99 -6.22
CA GLU A 689 -15.06 -19.91 -6.50
C GLU A 689 -15.38 -18.84 -7.56
N ARG A 690 -14.72 -17.68 -7.48
CA ARG A 690 -15.06 -16.55 -8.38
C ARG A 690 -13.88 -15.68 -8.75
N TYR A 691 -13.62 -15.61 -10.05
CA TYR A 691 -12.76 -14.62 -10.68
C TYR A 691 -13.58 -13.50 -11.31
N THR A 692 -13.21 -12.25 -11.06
CA THR A 692 -13.79 -11.09 -11.74
C THR A 692 -12.72 -10.06 -12.08
N LEU A 693 -12.49 -9.86 -13.38
CA LEU A 693 -11.67 -8.77 -13.90
C LEU A 693 -12.57 -7.79 -14.65
N ARG A 694 -12.45 -6.50 -14.30
CA ARG A 694 -13.04 -5.39 -15.04
C ARG A 694 -11.90 -4.46 -15.43
N ALA A 695 -11.55 -4.45 -16.72
CA ALA A 695 -10.49 -3.60 -17.20
C ALA A 695 -10.98 -2.15 -17.27
N LEU A 696 -12.06 -1.89 -18.02
CA LEU A 696 -12.65 -0.57 -18.14
C LEU A 696 -14.16 -0.63 -17.88
N ASP A 697 -14.60 0.00 -16.77
CA ASP A 697 -16.00 0.12 -16.39
C ASP A 697 -16.44 1.61 -16.46
N TRP A 698 -17.40 1.91 -17.35
CA TRP A 698 -17.93 3.26 -17.55
C TRP A 698 -19.46 3.31 -17.41
N GLU A 699 -19.94 3.54 -16.18
CA GLU A 699 -21.37 3.59 -15.83
C GLU A 699 -21.86 4.99 -15.33
N PRO A 700 -22.35 5.90 -16.20
CA PRO A 700 -23.04 7.10 -15.75
C PRO A 700 -24.51 6.80 -15.34
N ARG A 701 -24.90 7.14 -14.09
CA ARG A 701 -26.25 6.82 -13.55
C ARG A 701 -27.40 7.68 -14.11
N GLU A 702 -27.16 8.93 -14.48
CA GLU A 702 -28.11 9.73 -15.27
C GLU A 702 -27.39 10.58 -16.34
N PRO A 703 -28.08 11.04 -17.40
CA PRO A 703 -27.48 11.64 -18.59
C PRO A 703 -27.22 13.15 -18.49
N PRO A 704 -26.16 13.66 -19.12
CA PRO A 704 -25.92 15.11 -19.22
C PRO A 704 -27.08 15.84 -19.88
N ARG A 705 -27.42 17.02 -19.35
CA ARG A 705 -28.47 17.92 -19.88
C ARG A 705 -27.85 19.06 -20.69
N GLY A 706 -27.91 19.01 -22.02
CA GLY A 706 -27.32 20.03 -22.90
C GLY A 706 -26.79 19.46 -24.23
N ALA A 707 -26.02 20.26 -24.97
CA ALA A 707 -25.24 19.76 -26.11
C ALA A 707 -24.01 19.02 -25.59
N VAL A 708 -23.76 17.82 -26.13
CA VAL A 708 -22.65 16.93 -25.76
C VAL A 708 -21.76 16.74 -27.00
N ALA A 709 -20.47 17.02 -26.87
CA ALA A 709 -19.44 16.76 -27.88
C ALA A 709 -18.47 15.66 -27.38
N ALA A 710 -18.17 14.63 -28.19
CA ALA A 710 -17.36 13.45 -27.78
C ALA A 710 -16.33 12.94 -28.83
N LEU A 711 -15.20 12.38 -28.36
CA LEU A 711 -14.12 11.73 -29.15
C LEU A 711 -13.23 10.77 -28.30
N SER A 712 -12.87 9.54 -28.75
CA SER A 712 -12.21 8.47 -27.94
C SER A 712 -11.25 7.52 -28.70
N TYR A 713 -10.15 7.01 -28.07
CA TYR A 713 -9.29 5.89 -28.53
C TYR A 713 -8.51 5.14 -27.42
N PHE A 714 -8.39 3.81 -27.47
CA PHE A 714 -7.82 2.90 -26.46
C PHE A 714 -7.19 1.70 -27.18
N TYR A 715 -6.01 1.33 -26.68
CA TYR A 715 -5.11 0.27 -27.16
C TYR A 715 -4.85 -0.64 -25.97
N ASP A 716 -4.82 -1.97 -26.18
CA ASP A 716 -4.50 -2.94 -25.14
C ASP A 716 -5.36 -2.75 -23.88
N VAL A 717 -6.69 -2.84 -24.04
CA VAL A 717 -7.63 -2.63 -22.91
C VAL A 717 -7.53 -3.78 -21.92
N ALA A 718 -7.63 -5.00 -22.44
CA ALA A 718 -7.36 -6.23 -21.71
C ALA A 718 -6.47 -7.08 -22.61
N ALA A 719 -5.18 -6.72 -22.66
CA ALA A 719 -4.16 -7.46 -23.39
C ALA A 719 -3.50 -8.45 -22.42
N ASP A 720 -3.45 -9.73 -22.76
CA ASP A 720 -2.87 -10.75 -21.88
C ASP A 720 -3.52 -10.72 -20.47
N ALA A 721 -4.82 -10.38 -20.37
CA ALA A 721 -5.49 -10.24 -19.07
C ALA A 721 -6.17 -11.56 -18.67
N GLY A 722 -5.92 -12.04 -17.44
CA GLY A 722 -6.39 -13.38 -17.09
C GLY A 722 -6.10 -13.95 -15.72
N ILE A 723 -6.25 -15.27 -15.55
CA ILE A 723 -5.67 -15.94 -14.37
C ILE A 723 -4.14 -15.92 -14.51
N ILE A 724 -3.65 -16.21 -15.71
CA ILE A 724 -2.27 -16.02 -16.13
C ILE A 724 -2.28 -15.10 -17.35
N GLY A 725 -1.54 -14.01 -17.30
CA GLY A 725 -1.39 -13.12 -18.45
C GLY A 725 -0.46 -13.71 -19.48
N GLN A 726 0.78 -13.21 -19.57
CA GLN A 726 1.79 -13.77 -20.46
C GLN A 726 2.71 -14.79 -19.77
N CYS A 727 2.94 -15.91 -20.46
CA CYS A 727 3.89 -16.94 -20.05
C CYS A 727 5.04 -17.10 -21.06
N CYS A 728 6.23 -16.60 -20.73
CA CYS A 728 7.39 -16.56 -21.66
C CYS A 728 8.31 -17.80 -21.61
N CYS A 729 8.12 -18.73 -20.66
CA CYS A 729 9.04 -19.84 -20.37
C CYS A 729 8.31 -21.14 -19.99
N ASN A 730 9.00 -22.18 -19.49
CA ASN A 730 8.36 -23.44 -19.14
C ASN A 730 7.38 -23.26 -17.96
N CYS A 731 6.07 -23.39 -18.21
CA CYS A 731 5.07 -23.38 -17.16
C CYS A 731 4.49 -24.78 -16.96
N ASN A 732 4.56 -25.30 -15.74
CA ASN A 732 3.92 -26.56 -15.38
C ASN A 732 2.79 -26.24 -14.43
N LEU A 733 1.55 -26.28 -14.92
CA LEU A 733 0.33 -26.09 -14.16
C LEU A 733 -0.41 -27.43 -14.06
N THR A 734 -0.72 -27.97 -12.88
CA THR A 734 -1.46 -29.26 -12.86
C THR A 734 -2.95 -29.01 -13.10
N SER A 735 -3.61 -28.19 -12.29
CA SER A 735 -5.05 -27.96 -12.43
C SER A 735 -5.47 -26.52 -12.14
N ILE A 736 -6.55 -26.09 -12.78
CA ILE A 736 -7.32 -24.91 -12.38
C ILE A 736 -8.75 -25.39 -12.14
N ASP A 737 -9.27 -25.15 -10.94
CA ASP A 737 -10.66 -25.44 -10.56
C ASP A 737 -11.37 -24.12 -10.28
N LEU A 738 -12.48 -23.84 -10.97
CA LEU A 738 -13.22 -22.61 -10.77
C LEU A 738 -14.74 -22.67 -10.99
N GLU A 739 -15.56 -22.19 -10.06
CA GLU A 739 -17.01 -22.13 -10.33
C GLU A 739 -17.35 -21.05 -11.38
N ARG A 740 -16.70 -19.88 -11.30
CA ARG A 740 -17.06 -18.76 -12.18
C ARG A 740 -15.89 -17.86 -12.57
N TYR A 741 -15.64 -17.82 -13.87
CA TYR A 741 -14.81 -16.81 -14.52
C TYR A 741 -15.66 -15.68 -15.11
N THR A 742 -15.28 -14.43 -14.85
CA THR A 742 -15.89 -13.27 -15.52
C THR A 742 -14.83 -12.24 -15.86
N LEU A 743 -14.59 -12.04 -17.15
CA LEU A 743 -13.79 -10.94 -17.68
C LEU A 743 -14.70 -9.97 -18.41
N ARG A 744 -14.61 -8.68 -18.06
CA ARG A 744 -15.23 -7.57 -18.79
C ARG A 744 -14.11 -6.62 -19.20
N ALA A 745 -13.77 -6.62 -20.49
CA ALA A 745 -12.72 -5.74 -20.97
C ALA A 745 -13.23 -4.30 -21.05
N LEU A 746 -14.35 -4.08 -21.75
CA LEU A 746 -14.96 -2.77 -21.89
C LEU A 746 -16.46 -2.82 -21.65
N ASP A 747 -16.91 -2.27 -20.52
CA ASP A 747 -18.32 -2.17 -20.12
C ASP A 747 -18.79 -0.70 -20.21
N TRP A 748 -19.77 -0.42 -21.08
CA TRP A 748 -20.31 0.92 -21.29
C TRP A 748 -21.85 0.93 -21.20
N GLU A 749 -22.39 1.15 -20.00
CA GLU A 749 -23.84 1.15 -19.72
C GLU A 749 -24.38 2.53 -19.22
N PRO A 750 -24.80 3.45 -20.11
CA PRO A 750 -25.53 4.64 -19.69
C PRO A 750 -27.00 4.29 -19.34
N ARG A 751 -27.42 4.56 -18.09
CA ARG A 751 -28.78 4.20 -17.59
C ARG A 751 -29.94 5.00 -18.19
N GLU A 752 -29.68 6.21 -18.69
CA GLU A 752 -30.66 7.13 -19.27
C GLU A 752 -29.98 7.95 -20.41
N PRO A 753 -30.70 8.51 -21.40
CA PRO A 753 -30.10 9.09 -22.59
C PRO A 753 -29.86 10.62 -22.51
N PRO A 754 -28.80 11.15 -23.16
CA PRO A 754 -28.59 12.60 -23.27
C PRO A 754 -29.80 13.33 -23.88
N ARG A 755 -30.13 14.51 -23.31
CA ARG A 755 -31.20 15.40 -23.83
C ARG A 755 -30.58 16.58 -24.57
N GLY A 756 -30.62 16.58 -25.91
CA GLY A 756 -30.02 17.64 -26.74
C GLY A 756 -29.43 17.13 -28.06
N ALA A 757 -28.65 17.98 -28.75
CA ALA A 757 -27.83 17.55 -29.88
C ALA A 757 -26.57 16.84 -29.37
N VAL A 758 -26.29 15.65 -29.91
CA VAL A 758 -25.14 14.80 -29.55
C VAL A 758 -24.24 14.67 -30.78
N ALA A 759 -22.95 15.00 -30.62
CA ALA A 759 -21.90 14.78 -31.61
C ALA A 759 -20.95 13.65 -31.14
N ALA A 760 -20.63 12.64 -31.97
CA ALA A 760 -19.86 11.44 -31.57
C ALA A 760 -18.82 10.92 -32.61
N MET A 761 -17.72 10.29 -32.15
CA MET A 761 -16.65 9.65 -32.94
C MET A 761 -15.68 8.74 -32.08
N SER A 762 -15.26 7.52 -32.52
CA SER A 762 -14.57 6.46 -31.69
C SER A 762 -13.68 5.45 -32.45
N TYR A 763 -12.56 4.93 -31.86
CA TYR A 763 -11.88 3.67 -32.32
C TYR A 763 -11.04 2.93 -31.24
N PHE A 764 -11.18 1.60 -31.05
CA PHE A 764 -10.34 0.81 -30.12
C PHE A 764 -9.69 -0.41 -30.80
N TYR A 765 -8.43 -0.69 -30.41
CA TYR A 765 -7.51 -1.74 -30.88
C TYR A 765 -7.24 -2.68 -29.69
N ASP A 766 -7.18 -3.99 -29.93
CA ASP A 766 -6.82 -4.98 -28.91
C ASP A 766 -7.66 -4.83 -27.63
N VAL A 767 -9.00 -4.94 -27.80
CA VAL A 767 -9.93 -4.74 -26.67
C VAL A 767 -9.81 -5.90 -25.68
N ALA A 768 -9.89 -7.11 -26.21
CA ALA A 768 -9.60 -8.34 -25.49
C ALA A 768 -8.67 -9.16 -26.40
N ALA A 769 -7.39 -8.78 -26.43
CA ALA A 769 -6.35 -9.48 -27.17
C ALA A 769 -5.65 -10.44 -26.22
N ASP A 770 -5.55 -11.71 -26.58
CA ASP A 770 -4.94 -12.72 -25.70
C ASP A 770 -5.59 -12.71 -24.29
N ALA A 771 -6.89 -12.42 -24.19
CA ALA A 771 -7.56 -12.31 -22.89
C ALA A 771 -8.23 -13.63 -22.51
N GLY A 772 -8.01 -14.12 -21.29
CA GLY A 772 -8.48 -15.46 -20.95
C GLY A 772 -8.11 -16.03 -19.59
N ILE A 773 -8.29 -17.33 -19.40
CA ILE A 773 -7.70 -18.00 -18.22
C ILE A 773 -6.17 -17.98 -18.37
N ILE A 774 -5.69 -18.23 -19.58
CA ILE A 774 -4.30 -18.03 -20.00
C ILE A 774 -4.34 -17.09 -21.20
N GLY A 775 -3.60 -15.99 -21.14
CA GLY A 775 -3.48 -15.08 -22.27
C GLY A 775 -2.56 -15.63 -23.34
N GLN A 776 -1.31 -15.18 -23.39
CA GLN A 776 -0.31 -15.71 -24.31
C GLN A 776 0.63 -16.73 -23.65
N CYS A 777 0.85 -17.84 -24.34
CA CYS A 777 1.78 -18.90 -23.95
C CYS A 777 2.93 -19.05 -24.96
N CYS A 778 4.10 -18.48 -24.67
CA CYS A 778 5.24 -18.42 -25.60
C CYS A 778 6.14 -19.68 -25.62
N CYS A 779 6.14 -20.51 -24.58
CA CYS A 779 7.06 -21.66 -24.40
C CYS A 779 6.39 -22.86 -23.70
N ASN A 780 7.09 -24.00 -23.55
CA ASN A 780 6.51 -25.29 -23.12
C ASN A 780 5.57 -25.16 -21.90
N CYS A 781 4.27 -25.26 -22.13
CA CYS A 781 3.27 -25.22 -21.05
C CYS A 781 2.63 -26.60 -20.88
N ASN A 782 2.70 -27.15 -19.67
CA ASN A 782 2.05 -28.40 -19.33
C ASN A 782 0.92 -28.11 -18.36
N LEU A 783 -0.32 -28.16 -18.85
CA LEU A 783 -1.54 -28.00 -18.08
C LEU A 783 -2.26 -29.36 -18.00
N THR A 784 -2.55 -29.91 -16.82
CA THR A 784 -3.26 -31.21 -16.80
C THR A 784 -4.75 -30.99 -17.03
N SER A 785 -5.42 -30.19 -16.21
CA SER A 785 -6.87 -30.00 -16.33
C SER A 785 -7.32 -28.58 -16.03
N ILE A 786 -8.43 -28.17 -16.65
CA ILE A 786 -9.21 -26.99 -16.25
C ILE A 786 -10.64 -27.49 -16.01
N ASP A 787 -11.15 -27.28 -14.81
CA ASP A 787 -12.53 -27.59 -14.42
C ASP A 787 -13.26 -26.29 -14.13
N LEU A 788 -14.39 -26.04 -14.80
CA LEU A 788 -15.14 -24.81 -14.58
C LEU A 788 -16.66 -24.85 -14.82
N GLU A 789 -17.48 -24.43 -13.87
CA GLU A 789 -18.94 -24.38 -14.13
C GLU A 789 -19.29 -23.30 -15.17
N ARG A 790 -18.67 -22.12 -15.08
CA ARG A 790 -19.05 -20.99 -15.96
C ARG A 790 -17.89 -20.10 -16.36
N TYR A 791 -17.65 -20.05 -17.67
CA TYR A 791 -16.83 -19.04 -18.31
C TYR A 791 -17.67 -17.93 -18.91
N THR A 792 -17.33 -16.66 -18.63
CA THR A 792 -17.94 -15.51 -19.30
C THR A 792 -16.90 -14.46 -19.64
N LEU A 793 -16.66 -14.26 -20.93
CA LEU A 793 -15.88 -13.14 -21.45
C LEU A 793 -16.83 -12.18 -22.20
N ARG A 794 -16.77 -10.90 -21.82
CA ARG A 794 -17.41 -9.80 -22.53
C ARG A 794 -16.32 -8.83 -22.94
N ALA A 795 -15.99 -8.81 -24.22
CA ALA A 795 -14.96 -7.91 -24.73
C ALA A 795 -15.52 -6.48 -24.80
N LEU A 796 -16.63 -6.30 -25.52
CA LEU A 796 -17.30 -5.00 -25.63
C LEU A 796 -18.80 -5.13 -25.37
N ASP A 797 -19.24 -4.58 -24.23
CA ASP A 797 -20.66 -4.50 -23.83
C ASP A 797 -21.15 -3.05 -23.95
N TRP A 798 -22.06 -2.79 -24.88
CA TRP A 798 -22.62 -1.45 -25.14
C TRP A 798 -24.16 -1.46 -25.10
N GLU A 799 -24.73 -1.24 -23.91
CA GLU A 799 -26.19 -1.26 -23.67
C GLU A 799 -26.76 0.11 -23.24
N PRO A 800 -27.14 1.01 -24.16
CA PRO A 800 -27.92 2.20 -23.79
C PRO A 800 -29.39 1.82 -23.49
N ARG A 801 -29.84 2.01 -22.24
CA ARG A 801 -31.20 1.63 -21.79
C ARG A 801 -32.34 2.43 -22.44
N GLU A 802 -32.10 3.65 -22.89
CA GLU A 802 -33.05 4.51 -23.60
C GLU A 802 -32.31 5.34 -24.68
N PRO A 803 -32.99 5.81 -25.75
CA PRO A 803 -32.38 6.53 -26.87
C PRO A 803 -32.25 8.05 -26.66
N PRO A 804 -31.24 8.71 -27.27
CA PRO A 804 -31.11 10.17 -27.30
C PRO A 804 -32.36 10.87 -27.86
N ARG A 805 -32.72 12.02 -27.27
CA ARG A 805 -33.81 12.90 -27.76
C ARG A 805 -33.20 14.12 -28.47
N GLY A 806 -33.15 14.12 -29.82
CA GLY A 806 -32.56 15.22 -30.61
C GLY A 806 -31.93 14.77 -31.93
N ALA A 807 -31.17 15.66 -32.58
CA ALA A 807 -30.32 15.29 -33.71
C ALA A 807 -29.04 14.62 -33.20
N VAL A 808 -28.71 13.45 -33.76
CA VAL A 808 -27.53 12.65 -33.41
C VAL A 808 -26.62 12.52 -34.63
N ALA A 809 -25.34 12.88 -34.47
CA ALA A 809 -24.29 12.66 -35.47
C ALA A 809 -23.32 11.54 -34.98
N ALA A 810 -22.97 10.54 -35.81
CA ALA A 810 -22.18 9.36 -35.40
C ALA A 810 -21.18 8.80 -36.45
N MET A 811 -20.05 8.19 -35.99
CA MET A 811 -19.00 7.50 -36.80
C MET A 811 -18.02 6.59 -35.95
N SER A 812 -17.63 5.36 -36.35
CA SER A 812 -16.93 4.32 -35.49
C SER A 812 -16.06 3.24 -36.22
N TYR A 813 -14.91 2.73 -35.70
CA TYR A 813 -14.19 1.50 -36.21
C TYR A 813 -13.34 0.79 -35.10
N PHE A 814 -13.33 -0.54 -34.97
CA PHE A 814 -12.67 -1.28 -33.85
C PHE A 814 -12.03 -2.59 -34.33
N TYR A 815 -10.72 -2.75 -34.07
CA TYR A 815 -9.81 -3.79 -34.57
C TYR A 815 -9.49 -4.77 -33.42
N ASP A 816 -9.44 -6.07 -33.68
CA ASP A 816 -9.11 -7.09 -32.67
C ASP A 816 -9.95 -6.95 -31.39
N VAL A 817 -11.28 -7.05 -31.56
CA VAL A 817 -12.22 -6.87 -30.43
C VAL A 817 -12.07 -8.01 -29.43
N ALA A 818 -12.04 -9.22 -29.95
CA ALA A 818 -11.75 -10.43 -29.23
C ALA A 818 -10.84 -11.23 -30.15
N ALA A 819 -9.55 -10.89 -30.16
CA ALA A 819 -8.55 -11.57 -30.96
C ALA A 819 -7.78 -12.50 -30.02
N ASP A 820 -7.63 -13.77 -30.41
CA ASP A 820 -6.98 -14.74 -29.54
C ASP A 820 -7.61 -14.76 -28.12
N ALA A 821 -8.93 -14.57 -28.01
CA ALA A 821 -9.61 -14.45 -26.71
C ALA A 821 -10.28 -15.76 -26.33
N GLY A 822 -10.09 -16.23 -25.09
CA GLY A 822 -10.57 -17.55 -24.73
C GLY A 822 -10.23 -18.11 -23.37
N ILE A 823 -10.35 -19.43 -23.20
CA ILE A 823 -9.74 -20.10 -22.04
C ILE A 823 -8.22 -20.04 -22.20
N ILE A 824 -7.73 -20.28 -23.41
CA ILE A 824 -6.36 -20.05 -23.85
C ILE A 824 -6.42 -19.11 -25.04
N GLY A 825 -5.69 -18.00 -24.97
CA GLY A 825 -5.60 -17.06 -26.08
C GLY A 825 -4.70 -17.57 -27.18
N GLN A 826 -3.44 -17.14 -27.19
CA GLN A 826 -2.44 -17.64 -28.14
C GLN A 826 -1.48 -18.66 -27.50
N CYS A 827 -1.25 -19.76 -28.22
CA CYS A 827 -0.28 -20.80 -27.85
C CYS A 827 0.85 -20.89 -28.90
N CYS A 828 2.02 -20.34 -28.59
CA CYS A 828 3.14 -20.23 -29.54
C CYS A 828 3.99 -21.52 -29.67
N CYS A 829 4.20 -22.29 -28.59
CA CYS A 829 5.12 -23.45 -28.58
C CYS A 829 4.79 -24.54 -27.52
N ASN A 830 4.64 -25.81 -27.94
CA ASN A 830 4.63 -27.02 -27.09
C ASN A 830 3.71 -26.95 -25.86
N CYS A 831 2.40 -26.81 -26.06
CA CYS A 831 1.42 -26.91 -24.99
C CYS A 831 0.89 -28.35 -24.85
N ASN A 832 0.84 -28.89 -23.63
CA ASN A 832 0.21 -30.16 -23.33
C ASN A 832 -0.92 -29.90 -22.34
N LEU A 833 -2.16 -29.96 -22.82
CA LEU A 833 -3.38 -29.86 -22.03
C LEU A 833 -4.06 -31.22 -21.97
N THR A 834 -4.33 -31.80 -20.79
CA THR A 834 -5.01 -33.11 -20.78
C THR A 834 -6.52 -32.93 -21.00
N SER A 835 -7.20 -32.16 -20.17
CA SER A 835 -8.65 -32.00 -20.28
C SER A 835 -9.14 -30.60 -19.95
N ILE A 836 -10.25 -30.20 -20.58
CA ILE A 836 -11.09 -29.08 -20.15
C ILE A 836 -12.48 -29.65 -19.88
N ASP A 837 -12.99 -29.44 -18.66
CA ASP A 837 -14.36 -29.78 -18.25
C ASP A 837 -15.09 -28.47 -17.90
N LEU A 838 -16.29 -28.28 -18.44
CA LEU A 838 -16.96 -27.00 -18.39
C LEU A 838 -18.48 -27.14 -18.56
N GLU A 839 -19.31 -26.58 -17.68
CA GLU A 839 -20.77 -26.63 -17.94
C GLU A 839 -21.16 -25.57 -18.99
N ARG A 840 -20.62 -24.36 -18.89
CA ARG A 840 -21.04 -23.25 -19.77
C ARG A 840 -19.93 -22.29 -20.15
N TYR A 841 -19.66 -22.22 -21.44
CA TYR A 841 -18.83 -21.19 -22.04
C TYR A 841 -19.69 -20.12 -22.71
N THR A 842 -19.37 -18.86 -22.42
CA THR A 842 -20.01 -17.72 -23.08
C THR A 842 -18.97 -16.66 -23.43
N LEU A 843 -18.71 -16.48 -24.71
CA LEU A 843 -17.96 -15.35 -25.24
C LEU A 843 -18.92 -14.42 -25.97
N ARG A 844 -18.88 -13.14 -25.59
CA ARG A 844 -19.56 -12.04 -26.28
C ARG A 844 -18.49 -11.05 -26.71
N ALA A 845 -18.16 -11.03 -28.00
CA ALA A 845 -17.16 -10.10 -28.50
C ALA A 845 -17.76 -8.70 -28.58
N LEU A 846 -18.88 -8.54 -29.28
CA LEU A 846 -19.57 -7.26 -29.39
C LEU A 846 -21.07 -7.41 -29.13
N ASP A 847 -21.52 -6.89 -27.98
CA ASP A 847 -22.94 -6.82 -27.59
C ASP A 847 -23.45 -5.38 -27.75
N TRP A 848 -24.37 -5.15 -28.70
CA TRP A 848 -24.93 -3.83 -28.99
C TRP A 848 -26.48 -3.86 -29.01
N GLU A 849 -27.10 -3.67 -27.84
CA GLU A 849 -28.57 -3.72 -27.67
C GLU A 849 -29.20 -2.35 -27.28
N PRO A 850 -29.55 -1.47 -28.24
CA PRO A 850 -30.39 -0.31 -27.93
C PRO A 850 -31.86 -0.72 -27.71
N ARG A 851 -32.37 -0.59 -26.47
CA ARG A 851 -33.74 -1.00 -26.11
C ARG A 851 -34.86 -0.22 -26.78
N GLU A 852 -34.63 1.04 -27.16
CA GLU A 852 -35.58 1.93 -27.83
C GLU A 852 -34.83 2.79 -28.89
N PRO A 853 -35.47 3.19 -30.01
CA PRO A 853 -34.80 3.89 -31.10
C PRO A 853 -34.76 5.43 -30.96
N PRO A 854 -33.75 6.11 -31.52
CA PRO A 854 -33.66 7.58 -31.51
C PRO A 854 -34.89 8.29 -32.09
N ARG A 855 -35.27 9.42 -31.47
CA ARG A 855 -36.35 10.31 -31.94
C ARG A 855 -35.74 11.58 -32.54
N GLY A 856 -35.65 11.67 -33.87
CA GLY A 856 -35.04 12.82 -34.57
C GLY A 856 -34.35 12.47 -35.89
N ALA A 857 -33.58 13.40 -36.45
CA ALA A 857 -32.69 13.11 -37.58
C ALA A 857 -31.41 12.43 -37.07
N VAL A 858 -31.05 11.28 -37.65
CA VAL A 858 -29.87 10.48 -37.28
C VAL A 858 -28.94 10.37 -38.48
N ALA A 859 -27.67 10.72 -38.30
CA ALA A 859 -26.59 10.51 -39.27
C ALA A 859 -25.64 9.40 -38.78
N ALA A 860 -25.28 8.39 -39.59
CA ALA A 860 -24.48 7.22 -39.14
C ALA A 860 -23.50 6.63 -40.19
N MET A 861 -22.34 6.09 -39.74
CA MET A 861 -21.37 5.29 -40.54
C MET A 861 -20.35 4.44 -39.69
N SER A 862 -19.98 3.15 -39.99
CA SER A 862 -19.29 2.20 -39.03
C SER A 862 -18.35 1.10 -39.62
N TYR A 863 -17.06 0.89 -39.20
CA TYR A 863 -16.27 -0.32 -39.59
C TYR A 863 -15.13 -1.01 -38.72
N PHE A 864 -15.34 -2.05 -37.88
CA PHE A 864 -14.57 -3.37 -37.75
C PHE A 864 -13.02 -3.44 -37.72
N TYR A 865 -12.32 -4.58 -37.65
CA TYR A 865 -12.31 -5.89 -38.34
C TYR A 865 -11.51 -6.89 -37.46
N ASP A 866 -11.74 -8.21 -37.58
CA ASP A 866 -11.37 -9.24 -36.59
C ASP A 866 -12.24 -9.18 -35.32
N VAL A 867 -13.54 -9.40 -35.54
CA VAL A 867 -14.54 -9.47 -34.47
C VAL A 867 -14.70 -10.93 -34.07
N ALA A 868 -14.11 -11.30 -32.94
CA ALA A 868 -13.96 -12.71 -32.56
C ALA A 868 -13.10 -13.47 -33.58
N ALA A 869 -11.90 -12.96 -33.88
CA ALA A 869 -10.92 -13.66 -34.71
C ALA A 869 -10.06 -14.55 -33.84
N ASP A 870 -9.81 -15.79 -34.26
CA ASP A 870 -9.08 -16.74 -33.42
C ASP A 870 -9.67 -16.80 -31.99
N ALA A 871 -10.99 -16.74 -31.85
CA ALA A 871 -11.65 -16.62 -30.54
C ALA A 871 -12.37 -17.92 -30.17
N GLY A 872 -12.20 -18.36 -28.92
CA GLY A 872 -12.69 -19.68 -28.57
C GLY A 872 -12.32 -20.22 -27.19
N ILE A 873 -12.43 -21.54 -27.02
CA ILE A 873 -11.80 -22.19 -25.87
C ILE A 873 -10.28 -22.11 -26.05
N ILE A 874 -9.80 -22.35 -27.27
CA ILE A 874 -8.43 -22.08 -27.71
C ILE A 874 -8.52 -21.11 -28.88
N GLY A 875 -7.81 -19.99 -28.78
CA GLY A 875 -7.75 -19.02 -29.86
C GLY A 875 -6.86 -19.50 -31.01
N GLN A 876 -5.60 -19.09 -31.02
CA GLN A 876 -4.60 -19.55 -31.98
C GLN A 876 -3.61 -20.55 -31.37
N CYS A 877 -3.33 -21.63 -32.11
CA CYS A 877 -2.32 -22.62 -31.77
C CYS A 877 -1.22 -22.69 -32.85
N CYS A 878 -0.05 -22.12 -32.57
CA CYS A 878 1.04 -22.02 -33.53
C CYS A 878 1.87 -23.31 -33.72
N CYS A 879 2.22 -24.06 -32.66
CA CYS A 879 3.11 -25.23 -32.74
C CYS A 879 2.93 -26.27 -31.62
N ASN A 880 2.71 -27.55 -31.97
CA ASN A 880 2.76 -28.74 -31.10
C ASN A 880 1.84 -28.65 -29.85
N CYS A 881 0.53 -28.54 -30.03
CA CYS A 881 -0.42 -28.63 -28.91
C CYS A 881 -1.00 -30.03 -28.79
N ASN A 882 -0.95 -30.64 -27.62
CA ASN A 882 -1.60 -31.91 -27.33
C ASN A 882 -2.74 -31.66 -26.34
N LEU A 883 -3.99 -31.78 -26.81
CA LEU A 883 -5.20 -31.71 -26.02
C LEU A 883 -5.86 -33.09 -25.97
N THR A 884 -6.10 -33.69 -24.80
CA THR A 884 -6.75 -35.02 -24.80
C THR A 884 -8.26 -34.89 -25.00
N SER A 885 -8.96 -34.15 -24.14
CA SER A 885 -10.42 -34.03 -24.23
C SER A 885 -10.95 -32.65 -23.88
N ILE A 886 -12.07 -32.28 -24.49
CA ILE A 886 -12.93 -31.17 -24.05
C ILE A 886 -14.31 -31.77 -23.77
N ASP A 887 -14.81 -31.59 -22.55
CA ASP A 887 -16.19 -31.92 -22.15
C ASP A 887 -16.94 -30.63 -21.85
N LEU A 888 -18.13 -30.47 -22.45
CA LEU A 888 -18.89 -29.23 -22.35
C LEU A 888 -20.39 -29.42 -22.47
N GLU A 889 -21.22 -28.94 -21.53
CA GLU A 889 -22.67 -28.94 -21.77
C GLU A 889 -23.09 -27.88 -22.80
N ARG A 890 -22.57 -26.65 -22.68
CA ARG A 890 -22.98 -25.54 -23.55
C ARG A 890 -21.87 -24.59 -23.95
N TYR A 891 -21.59 -24.57 -25.25
CA TYR A 891 -20.79 -23.54 -25.90
C TYR A 891 -21.69 -22.42 -26.45
N THR A 892 -21.37 -21.17 -26.16
CA THR A 892 -22.02 -20.02 -26.79
C THR A 892 -21.00 -18.95 -27.15
N LEU A 893 -20.78 -18.76 -28.45
CA LEU A 893 -20.05 -17.61 -28.99
C LEU A 893 -21.03 -16.68 -29.70
N ARG A 894 -21.01 -15.41 -29.32
CA ARG A 894 -21.69 -14.33 -30.02
C ARG A 894 -20.63 -13.33 -30.45
N ALA A 895 -20.30 -13.33 -31.73
CA ALA A 895 -19.31 -12.39 -32.26
C ALA A 895 -19.92 -11.00 -32.32
N LEU A 896 -21.10 -10.88 -32.93
CA LEU A 896 -21.80 -9.61 -33.06
C LEU A 896 -23.31 -9.77 -32.84
N ASP A 897 -23.79 -9.21 -31.73
CA ASP A 897 -25.21 -9.15 -31.37
C ASP A 897 -25.74 -7.72 -31.60
N TRP A 898 -26.62 -7.55 -32.59
CA TRP A 898 -27.20 -6.25 -32.94
C TRP A 898 -28.74 -6.32 -33.05
N GLU A 899 -29.45 -6.12 -31.93
CA GLU A 899 -30.92 -6.22 -31.86
C GLU A 899 -31.62 -4.87 -31.50
N PRO A 900 -31.94 -3.98 -32.47
CA PRO A 900 -32.81 -2.85 -32.20
C PRO A 900 -34.28 -3.29 -32.07
N ARG A 901 -34.87 -3.17 -30.87
CA ARG A 901 -36.26 -3.64 -30.58
C ARG A 901 -37.38 -2.89 -31.33
N GLU A 902 -37.18 -1.62 -31.65
CA GLU A 902 -38.09 -0.78 -32.43
C GLU A 902 -37.31 0.07 -33.46
N PRO A 903 -37.91 0.44 -34.60
CA PRO A 903 -37.23 1.21 -35.62
C PRO A 903 -37.20 2.74 -35.36
N PRO A 904 -36.15 3.46 -35.83
CA PRO A 904 -36.06 4.92 -35.71
C PRO A 904 -37.21 5.68 -36.38
N ARG A 905 -37.60 6.80 -35.74
CA ARG A 905 -38.68 7.71 -36.17
C ARG A 905 -38.07 9.04 -36.64
N GLY A 906 -37.96 9.26 -37.95
CA GLY A 906 -37.36 10.48 -38.52
C GLY A 906 -36.61 10.25 -39.83
N ALA A 907 -35.80 11.22 -40.26
CA ALA A 907 -34.87 11.03 -41.38
C ALA A 907 -33.60 10.33 -40.89
N VAL A 908 -33.26 9.19 -41.48
CA VAL A 908 -32.09 8.37 -41.12
C VAL A 908 -31.13 8.31 -42.30
N ALA A 909 -29.85 8.63 -42.09
CA ALA A 909 -28.76 8.42 -43.02
C ALA A 909 -27.81 7.32 -42.47
N ALA A 910 -27.39 6.33 -43.26
CA ALA A 910 -26.63 5.15 -42.79
C ALA A 910 -25.60 4.59 -43.80
N MET A 911 -24.45 4.06 -43.32
CA MET A 911 -23.51 3.21 -44.12
C MET A 911 -22.49 2.31 -43.28
N SER A 912 -22.17 1.02 -43.60
CA SER A 912 -21.45 0.06 -42.67
C SER A 912 -20.67 -1.14 -43.31
N TYR A 913 -19.38 -1.49 -43.08
CA TYR A 913 -18.77 -2.74 -43.69
C TYR A 913 -17.77 -3.61 -42.88
N PHE A 914 -18.16 -4.83 -42.47
CA PHE A 914 -17.57 -5.72 -41.43
C PHE A 914 -16.91 -6.94 -41.98
N TYR A 915 -15.70 -7.30 -41.56
CA TYR A 915 -15.08 -8.45 -42.18
C TYR A 915 -14.11 -9.12 -41.19
N ASP A 916 -13.98 -10.45 -41.34
CA ASP A 916 -13.58 -11.44 -40.34
C ASP A 916 -14.41 -11.35 -39.06
N VAL A 917 -15.72 -11.55 -39.23
CA VAL A 917 -16.66 -11.67 -38.10
C VAL A 917 -16.79 -13.14 -37.76
N ALA A 918 -16.26 -13.54 -36.62
CA ALA A 918 -16.07 -14.93 -36.27
C ALA A 918 -15.19 -15.66 -37.29
N ALA A 919 -14.05 -15.06 -37.70
CA ALA A 919 -13.07 -15.74 -38.52
C ALA A 919 -12.21 -16.65 -37.66
N ASP A 920 -11.96 -17.88 -38.11
CA ASP A 920 -11.20 -18.84 -37.30
C ASP A 920 -11.76 -18.92 -35.87
N ALA A 921 -13.09 -18.93 -35.72
CA ALA A 921 -13.75 -18.82 -34.41
C ALA A 921 -14.46 -20.12 -34.04
N GLY A 922 -14.32 -20.54 -32.79
CA GLY A 922 -14.81 -21.86 -32.41
C GLY A 922 -14.41 -22.38 -31.04
N ILE A 923 -14.52 -23.69 -30.85
CA ILE A 923 -13.85 -24.31 -29.69
C ILE A 923 -12.34 -24.20 -29.87
N ILE A 924 -11.86 -24.43 -31.10
CA ILE A 924 -10.51 -24.11 -31.53
C ILE A 924 -10.62 -23.12 -32.69
N GLY A 925 -9.92 -22.00 -32.58
CA GLY A 925 -9.89 -21.00 -33.63
C GLY A 925 -9.02 -21.44 -34.81
N GLN A 926 -7.73 -21.13 -34.75
CA GLN A 926 -6.75 -21.56 -35.75
C GLN A 926 -5.74 -22.55 -35.16
N CYS A 927 -5.45 -23.62 -35.90
CA CYS A 927 -4.32 -24.51 -35.62
C CYS A 927 -3.31 -24.49 -36.78
N CYS A 928 -2.10 -23.98 -36.53
CA CYS A 928 -1.05 -23.79 -37.52
C CYS A 928 -0.22 -25.07 -37.76
N CYS A 929 0.23 -25.78 -36.71
CA CYS A 929 1.11 -26.96 -36.83
C CYS A 929 1.02 -27.98 -35.67
N ASN A 930 0.77 -29.26 -36.00
CA ASN A 930 0.86 -30.43 -35.09
C ASN A 930 -0.05 -30.36 -33.84
N CYS A 931 -1.35 -30.12 -34.01
CA CYS A 931 -2.31 -30.24 -32.91
C CYS A 931 -2.85 -31.69 -32.80
N ASN A 932 -2.79 -32.30 -31.62
CA ASN A 932 -3.44 -33.60 -31.37
C ASN A 932 -4.58 -33.38 -30.38
N LEU A 933 -5.81 -33.55 -30.84
CA LEU A 933 -7.03 -33.53 -30.03
C LEU A 933 -7.67 -34.92 -30.01
N THR A 934 -7.85 -35.56 -28.85
CA THR A 934 -8.47 -36.90 -28.86
C THR A 934 -9.98 -36.81 -29.02
N SER A 935 -10.69 -36.11 -28.13
CA SER A 935 -12.16 -36.04 -28.19
C SER A 935 -12.73 -34.67 -27.81
N ILE A 936 -13.87 -34.33 -28.40
CA ILE A 936 -14.75 -33.25 -27.96
C ILE A 936 -16.13 -33.87 -27.67
N ASP A 937 -16.64 -33.72 -26.46
CA ASP A 937 -18.00 -34.07 -26.06
C ASP A 937 -18.76 -32.79 -25.76
N LEU A 938 -19.95 -32.63 -26.37
CA LEU A 938 -20.71 -31.39 -26.28
C LEU A 938 -22.22 -31.60 -26.40
N GLU A 939 -23.03 -31.18 -25.42
CA GLU A 939 -24.49 -31.25 -25.61
C GLU A 939 -24.97 -30.19 -26.60
N ARG A 940 -24.48 -28.95 -26.49
CA ARG A 940 -24.95 -27.84 -27.32
C ARG A 940 -23.86 -26.88 -27.75
N TYR A 941 -23.60 -26.85 -29.05
CA TYR A 941 -22.82 -25.82 -29.70
C TYR A 941 -23.73 -24.69 -30.21
N THR A 942 -23.43 -23.45 -29.88
CA THR A 942 -24.08 -22.29 -30.50
C THR A 942 -23.06 -21.22 -30.86
N LEU A 943 -22.85 -21.04 -32.16
CA LEU A 943 -22.12 -19.89 -32.70
C LEU A 943 -23.11 -18.98 -33.43
N ARG A 944 -23.13 -17.70 -33.03
CA ARG A 944 -23.83 -16.63 -33.74
C ARG A 944 -22.80 -15.62 -34.17
N ALA A 945 -22.49 -15.61 -35.47
CA ALA A 945 -21.52 -14.66 -36.00
C ALA A 945 -22.15 -13.28 -36.10
N LEU A 946 -23.29 -13.17 -36.78
CA LEU A 946 -24.02 -11.92 -36.93
C LEU A 946 -25.53 -12.11 -36.68
N ASP A 947 -26.01 -11.63 -35.53
CA ASP A 947 -27.43 -11.61 -35.16
C ASP A 947 -28.04 -10.23 -35.48
N TRP A 948 -28.87 -10.14 -36.53
CA TRP A 948 -29.46 -8.88 -37.00
C TRP A 948 -30.97 -9.00 -37.31
N GLU A 949 -31.82 -8.94 -36.28
CA GLU A 949 -33.29 -9.04 -36.43
C GLU A 949 -34.03 -7.70 -36.19
N PRO A 950 -34.29 -6.86 -37.22
CA PRO A 950 -35.17 -5.71 -37.07
C PRO A 950 -36.65 -6.14 -36.99
N ARG A 951 -37.29 -5.98 -35.81
CA ARG A 951 -38.69 -6.42 -35.57
C ARG A 951 -39.77 -5.66 -36.35
N GLU A 952 -39.55 -4.38 -36.63
CA GLU A 952 -40.45 -3.52 -37.43
C GLU A 952 -39.63 -2.63 -38.38
N PRO A 953 -40.18 -2.23 -39.55
CA PRO A 953 -39.43 -1.43 -40.51
C PRO A 953 -39.45 0.09 -40.18
N PRO A 954 -38.42 0.86 -40.59
CA PRO A 954 -38.32 2.29 -40.32
C PRO A 954 -39.45 3.15 -40.90
N ARG A 955 -39.79 4.22 -40.16
CA ARG A 955 -40.86 5.18 -40.48
C ARG A 955 -40.26 6.56 -40.75
N GLY A 956 -40.11 6.93 -42.03
CA GLY A 956 -39.48 8.20 -42.46
C GLY A 956 -38.66 8.08 -43.75
N ALA A 957 -37.86 9.11 -44.07
CA ALA A 957 -36.91 9.04 -45.18
C ALA A 957 -35.63 8.31 -44.72
N VAL A 958 -35.27 7.21 -45.37
CA VAL A 958 -34.10 6.39 -45.03
C VAL A 958 -33.11 6.40 -46.19
N ALA A 959 -31.86 6.77 -45.93
CA ALA A 959 -30.70 6.59 -46.80
C ALA A 959 -29.79 5.52 -46.19
N ALA A 960 -29.32 4.51 -46.94
CA ALA A 960 -28.59 3.36 -46.41
C ALA A 960 -27.51 2.80 -47.36
N MET A 961 -26.41 2.20 -46.86
CA MET A 961 -25.49 1.34 -47.65
C MET A 961 -24.54 0.40 -46.81
N SER A 962 -24.38 -0.92 -47.03
CA SER A 962 -23.74 -1.86 -46.05
C SER A 962 -23.00 -3.09 -46.62
N TYR A 963 -21.73 -3.45 -46.39
CA TYR A 963 -21.19 -4.72 -46.95
C TYR A 963 -20.26 -5.46 -45.99
N PHE A 964 -20.46 -6.74 -45.80
CA PHE A 964 -19.74 -7.52 -44.80
C PHE A 964 -18.86 -8.52 -45.55
N TYR A 965 -17.91 -9.20 -44.96
CA TYR A 965 -17.31 -10.31 -45.69
C TYR A 965 -16.55 -11.25 -44.75
N ASP A 966 -16.48 -12.53 -45.09
CA ASP A 966 -16.00 -13.58 -44.19
C ASP A 966 -16.71 -13.52 -42.83
N VAL A 967 -18.04 -13.63 -42.92
CA VAL A 967 -18.89 -13.80 -41.74
C VAL A 967 -18.96 -15.28 -41.45
N ALA A 968 -18.42 -15.69 -40.31
CA ALA A 968 -18.18 -17.08 -39.98
C ALA A 968 -17.27 -17.76 -41.02
N ALA A 969 -16.18 -17.10 -41.44
CA ALA A 969 -15.19 -17.75 -42.29
C ALA A 969 -14.34 -18.69 -41.46
N ASP A 970 -14.12 -19.91 -41.95
CA ASP A 970 -13.36 -20.92 -41.22
C ASP A 970 -13.90 -21.03 -39.78
N ALA A 971 -15.23 -21.03 -39.59
CA ALA A 971 -15.85 -20.97 -38.26
C ALA A 971 -16.54 -22.28 -37.90
N GLY A 972 -16.39 -22.74 -36.67
CA GLY A 972 -16.87 -24.07 -36.32
C GLY A 972 -16.52 -24.57 -34.94
N ILE A 973 -16.61 -25.88 -34.75
CA ILE A 973 -15.96 -26.50 -33.57
C ILE A 973 -14.44 -26.33 -33.73
N ILE A 974 -13.94 -26.56 -34.94
CA ILE A 974 -12.59 -26.20 -35.36
C ILE A 974 -12.72 -25.19 -36.49
N GLY A 975 -12.06 -24.05 -36.34
CA GLY A 975 -12.08 -23.01 -37.35
C GLY A 975 -11.22 -23.36 -38.56
N GLN A 976 -9.92 -23.08 -38.48
CA GLN A 976 -8.94 -23.45 -39.50
C GLN A 976 -7.89 -24.43 -38.98
N CYS A 977 -7.56 -25.43 -39.79
CA CYS A 977 -6.42 -26.31 -39.58
C CYS A 977 -5.45 -26.25 -40.77
N CYS A 978 -4.23 -25.76 -40.52
CA CYS A 978 -3.20 -25.61 -41.54
C CYS A 978 -2.40 -26.89 -41.80
N CYS A 979 -1.83 -27.53 -40.77
CA CYS A 979 -0.92 -28.68 -40.92
C CYS A 979 -0.94 -29.68 -39.74
N ASN A 980 -1.19 -30.98 -40.03
CA ASN A 980 -1.07 -32.12 -39.10
C ASN A 980 -1.96 -32.05 -37.85
N CYS A 981 -3.25 -31.70 -37.98
CA CYS A 981 -4.20 -31.85 -36.88
C CYS A 981 -4.73 -33.29 -36.80
N ASN A 982 -4.66 -33.94 -35.65
CA ASN A 982 -5.27 -35.24 -35.42
C ASN A 982 -6.44 -35.09 -34.42
N LEU A 983 -7.67 -35.28 -34.88
CA LEU A 983 -8.88 -35.28 -34.08
C LEU A 983 -9.48 -36.70 -34.08
N THR A 984 -9.64 -37.36 -32.93
CA THR A 984 -10.20 -38.73 -32.95
C THR A 984 -11.72 -38.71 -33.06
N SER A 985 -12.43 -38.05 -32.14
CA SER A 985 -13.90 -38.05 -32.14
C SER A 985 -14.52 -36.70 -31.76
N ILE A 986 -15.67 -36.38 -32.34
CA ILE A 986 -16.59 -35.34 -31.86
C ILE A 986 -17.93 -36.02 -31.55
N ASP A 987 -18.47 -35.84 -30.35
CA ASP A 987 -19.83 -36.20 -29.97
C ASP A 987 -20.63 -34.90 -29.72
N LEU A 988 -21.79 -34.76 -30.36
CA LEU A 988 -22.59 -33.54 -30.31
C LEU A 988 -24.10 -33.81 -30.41
N GLU A 989 -24.88 -33.45 -29.38
CA GLU A 989 -26.35 -33.58 -29.48
C GLU A 989 -26.96 -32.49 -30.37
N ARG A 990 -26.47 -31.25 -30.29
CA ARG A 990 -27.01 -30.14 -31.07
C ARG A 990 -25.95 -29.16 -31.54
N TYR A 991 -25.78 -29.08 -32.86
CA TYR A 991 -25.01 -28.02 -33.52
C TYR A 991 -25.90 -26.87 -33.96
N THR A 992 -25.55 -25.64 -33.61
CA THR A 992 -26.23 -24.44 -34.14
C THR A 992 -25.20 -23.40 -34.55
N LEU A 993 -24.97 -23.28 -35.86
CA LEU A 993 -24.26 -22.15 -36.44
C LEU A 993 -25.25 -21.23 -37.13
N ARG A 994 -25.25 -19.97 -36.72
CA ARG A 994 -25.98 -18.88 -37.38
C ARG A 994 -24.97 -17.85 -37.85
N ALA A 995 -24.58 -17.95 -39.11
CA ALA A 995 -23.67 -16.98 -39.71
C ALA A 995 -24.36 -15.62 -39.87
N LEU A 996 -25.57 -15.60 -40.44
CA LEU A 996 -26.36 -14.38 -40.61
C LEU A 996 -27.84 -14.71 -40.46
N ASP A 997 -28.53 -14.06 -39.52
CA ASP A 997 -29.99 -14.15 -39.33
C ASP A 997 -30.63 -12.82 -39.79
N TRP A 998 -31.27 -12.79 -40.96
CA TRP A 998 -31.86 -11.58 -41.56
C TRP A 998 -33.21 -11.87 -42.25
N GLU A 999 -34.33 -11.55 -41.59
CA GLU A 999 -35.68 -11.62 -42.18
C GLU A 999 -36.54 -10.38 -41.85
N PRO A 1000 -36.72 -9.41 -42.77
CA PRO A 1000 -37.62 -8.28 -42.55
C PRO A 1000 -39.10 -8.71 -42.65
N ARG A 1001 -39.89 -8.49 -41.58
CA ARG A 1001 -41.31 -8.89 -41.52
C ARG A 1001 -42.28 -8.03 -42.34
N GLU A 1002 -41.99 -6.74 -42.54
CA GLU A 1002 -42.83 -5.80 -43.32
C GLU A 1002 -41.98 -4.80 -44.13
N PRO A 1003 -42.46 -4.28 -45.27
CA PRO A 1003 -41.75 -3.27 -46.06
C PRO A 1003 -41.74 -1.88 -45.37
N PRO A 1004 -40.67 -1.08 -45.55
CA PRO A 1004 -40.56 0.25 -44.95
C PRO A 1004 -41.59 1.26 -45.47
N ARG A 1005 -42.04 2.14 -44.57
CA ARG A 1005 -43.09 3.15 -44.83
C ARG A 1005 -42.45 4.54 -44.94
N GLY A 1006 -42.02 4.91 -46.16
CA GLY A 1006 -41.38 6.21 -46.47
C GLY A 1006 -40.53 6.17 -47.75
N ALA A 1007 -39.76 7.24 -48.01
CA ALA A 1007 -38.79 7.27 -49.12
C ALA A 1007 -37.50 6.54 -48.70
N VAL A 1008 -37.12 5.47 -49.41
CA VAL A 1008 -35.96 4.63 -49.08
C VAL A 1008 -34.94 4.63 -50.22
N ALA A 1009 -33.70 4.99 -49.91
CA ALA A 1009 -32.49 4.79 -50.71
C ALA A 1009 -31.61 3.79 -49.94
N ALA A 1010 -31.10 2.72 -50.56
CA ALA A 1010 -30.38 1.64 -49.87
C ALA A 1010 -29.31 1.00 -50.77
N LEU A 1011 -28.20 0.44 -50.24
CA LEU A 1011 -27.46 -0.62 -50.95
C LEU A 1011 -26.46 -1.48 -50.14
N SER A 1012 -26.48 -2.82 -50.23
CA SER A 1012 -25.78 -3.68 -49.25
C SER A 1012 -25.14 -4.98 -49.80
N TYR A 1013 -23.86 -5.35 -49.61
CA TYR A 1013 -23.33 -6.69 -50.01
C TYR A 1013 -22.15 -7.30 -49.21
N PHE A 1014 -22.50 -7.96 -48.11
CA PHE A 1014 -21.93 -9.24 -47.61
C PHE A 1014 -21.23 -10.11 -48.65
N TYR A 1015 -20.14 -10.80 -48.33
CA TYR A 1015 -19.75 -11.98 -49.13
C TYR A 1015 -18.88 -12.96 -48.36
N ASP A 1016 -19.04 -14.24 -48.73
CA ASP A 1016 -18.68 -15.38 -47.90
C ASP A 1016 -19.31 -15.29 -46.48
N VAL A 1017 -20.61 -15.55 -46.49
CA VAL A 1017 -21.36 -15.86 -45.27
C VAL A 1017 -21.28 -17.37 -45.12
N ALA A 1018 -20.61 -17.82 -44.05
CA ALA A 1018 -20.24 -19.20 -43.81
C ALA A 1018 -19.30 -19.79 -44.87
N ALA A 1019 -18.27 -19.05 -45.29
CA ALA A 1019 -17.17 -19.65 -46.09
C ALA A 1019 -16.45 -20.67 -45.24
N ASP A 1020 -16.35 -21.90 -45.75
CA ASP A 1020 -15.68 -22.98 -45.05
C ASP A 1020 -16.13 -23.01 -43.57
N ALA A 1021 -17.44 -22.90 -43.29
CA ALA A 1021 -17.98 -22.95 -41.93
C ALA A 1021 -18.73 -24.26 -41.68
N GLY A 1022 -18.54 -24.85 -40.51
CA GLY A 1022 -19.15 -26.14 -40.18
C GLY A 1022 -18.61 -26.71 -38.89
N ILE A 1023 -18.70 -28.03 -38.72
CA ILE A 1023 -18.05 -28.68 -37.57
C ILE A 1023 -16.52 -28.47 -37.65
N ILE A 1024 -15.99 -28.58 -38.87
CA ILE A 1024 -14.62 -28.21 -39.22
C ILE A 1024 -14.73 -27.22 -40.35
N GLY A 1025 -14.09 -26.06 -40.19
CA GLY A 1025 -14.15 -25.01 -41.18
C GLY A 1025 -13.28 -25.28 -42.39
N GLN A 1026 -12.01 -24.84 -42.33
CA GLN A 1026 -11.02 -25.07 -43.38
C GLN A 1026 -9.92 -26.04 -42.95
N CYS A 1027 -9.48 -26.91 -43.89
CA CYS A 1027 -8.36 -27.82 -43.69
C CYS A 1027 -7.40 -27.77 -44.90
N CYS A 1028 -6.16 -27.32 -44.67
CA CYS A 1028 -5.18 -27.14 -45.74
C CYS A 1028 -4.30 -28.37 -46.00
N CYS A 1029 -3.81 -29.09 -44.97
CA CYS A 1029 -2.95 -30.30 -45.12
C CYS A 1029 -2.97 -31.25 -43.90
N ASN A 1030 -3.16 -32.56 -44.13
CA ASN A 1030 -3.04 -33.66 -43.13
C ASN A 1030 -3.93 -33.55 -41.87
N CYS A 1031 -5.22 -33.19 -42.01
CA CYS A 1031 -6.19 -33.37 -40.92
C CYS A 1031 -6.69 -34.82 -40.87
N ASN A 1032 -6.56 -35.49 -39.72
CA ASN A 1032 -7.13 -36.83 -39.50
C ASN A 1032 -8.32 -36.72 -38.56
N LEU A 1033 -9.52 -37.09 -39.03
CA LEU A 1033 -10.74 -37.17 -38.22
C LEU A 1033 -11.29 -38.59 -38.26
N THR A 1034 -11.44 -39.26 -37.11
CA THR A 1034 -11.88 -40.67 -37.08
C THR A 1034 -13.40 -40.84 -37.04
N SER A 1035 -14.12 -40.06 -36.22
CA SER A 1035 -15.59 -40.13 -36.13
C SER A 1035 -16.23 -38.80 -35.72
N ILE A 1036 -17.43 -38.52 -36.23
CA ILE A 1036 -18.34 -37.49 -35.72
C ILE A 1036 -19.68 -38.17 -35.43
N ASP A 1037 -20.18 -38.05 -34.20
CA ASP A 1037 -21.58 -38.34 -33.86
C ASP A 1037 -22.33 -37.02 -33.68
N LEU A 1038 -23.45 -36.85 -34.39
CA LEU A 1038 -24.24 -35.63 -34.41
C LEU A 1038 -25.72 -35.99 -34.44
N GLU A 1039 -26.48 -35.67 -33.38
CA GLU A 1039 -27.91 -35.94 -33.36
C GLU A 1039 -28.75 -34.92 -34.16
N ARG A 1040 -28.44 -33.62 -34.03
CA ARG A 1040 -29.23 -32.50 -34.61
C ARG A 1040 -28.38 -31.31 -35.00
#